data_AF-A0A2D8SUH5-F1
#
_entry.id   AF-A0A2D8SUH5-F1
#
_cell.length_a   1.000
_cell.length_b   1.000
_cell.length_c   1.000
_cell.angle_alpha   90.00
_cell.angle_beta   90.00
_cell.angle_gamma   90.00
#
_symmetry.space_group_name_H-M   'P 1'
#
loop_
_entity.id
_entity.type
_entity.pdbx_description
1 polymer ?
#
loop_
_entity_poly.entity_id
_entity_poly.type
_entity_poly.pdbx_seq_one_letter_code
_entity_poly.pdbx_strand_id
1 'polypeptide(L)'
;MKKNYGFVAQRTLIYAFMLTFILKTSLTLGQSTVNYDELAVRNYSLPNVLLGPNTEQALCRSDWEKNTRPYQLELLEKFVYGCRIPPVEVAVLSEKRTERKYGDTTAVRIQATLQMGTAKNAPTTDVLLYVPKSKEKVPVFLKLNFLGNQSEVTDEDIAITKNWIISKDGKNHATEASRGTKAHRFPVQFMLGRGYGLATAHCGDFFPDHKDGRATSILGSLGRPIGQNIPDDEPGAIGTWAWGLSRILDWLLTLPEIDPNRIIVVGHSRLGKAALWAGACDQRFAMVISNESGCGGAALSRRNYGESIGVITKKFPHWFCSKLSTFANRESELPCDQHSLLAMVAPRPLYVASAQNDRWADPKGEFLAAVAAAPVWKLYNLQGMGTREMPPVDASVGEMIGYHIRNGNHDLLQFDWNQFADFADSKLEKDTVLKSNDHIPPELRNNQILNDFHPDQRVLPVYPPADAVILVGRDMKPKFTAMNGGPIDWAAEDGVLTATRSARHINHIVSTEVFQDADIHAEFMTSPIAHGNSGLYIHGHYEMQIYDSFGVKQITQQDEGSLYRFKKPLVNAARPTGDWQVYDIRFIAPRRDKDDQILSQGIVKAWLNGKLVQDGATFTEPRSPYIPYKHGVTTHLKKVEQTLKETGQGPLFLQDHGSPVKFRNVWIKRLD
;
A
#
# COMPACT_ATOMS: atom_id res chain seq x y z
N MET A 1 -88.50 -45.78 36.48
CA MET A 1 -88.53 -44.82 37.61
C MET A 1 -87.14 -44.23 37.79
N LYS A 2 -87.05 -42.88 37.87
CA LYS A 2 -85.89 -42.01 38.18
C LYS A 2 -84.72 -42.04 37.15
N LYS A 3 -84.64 -41.21 36.10
CA LYS A 3 -84.40 -39.74 35.97
C LYS A 3 -83.13 -39.23 36.67
N ASN A 4 -82.09 -38.83 35.91
CA ASN A 4 -81.73 -37.42 35.66
C ASN A 4 -80.46 -37.21 34.80
N TYR A 5 -80.61 -36.30 33.81
CA TYR A 5 -79.69 -35.28 33.24
C TYR A 5 -78.16 -35.45 33.36
N GLY A 6 -77.32 -35.19 32.35
CA GLY A 6 -77.55 -34.53 31.07
C GLY A 6 -76.23 -34.19 30.35
N PHE A 7 -76.40 -33.40 29.28
CA PHE A 7 -75.42 -32.60 28.55
C PHE A 7 -74.49 -33.26 27.51
N VAL A 8 -74.92 -33.07 26.26
CA VAL A 8 -74.11 -32.96 25.05
C VAL A 8 -73.17 -31.77 25.15
N ALA A 9 -71.86 -31.98 24.97
CA ALA A 9 -70.94 -30.99 24.39
C ALA A 9 -69.64 -31.66 23.92
N GLN A 10 -69.42 -31.60 22.59
CA GLN A 10 -68.10 -31.45 21.94
C GLN A 10 -67.04 -32.52 22.26
N ARG A 11 -66.83 -33.58 21.46
CA ARG A 11 -66.32 -33.52 20.07
C ARG A 11 -65.33 -32.37 19.77
N THR A 12 -64.48 -32.01 20.74
CA THR A 12 -63.32 -31.13 20.48
C THR A 12 -62.15 -31.43 21.42
N LEU A 13 -61.72 -32.69 21.55
CA LEU A 13 -60.55 -32.99 22.40
C LEU A 13 -59.63 -34.14 21.93
N ILE A 14 -59.78 -34.59 20.68
CA ILE A 14 -58.88 -35.63 20.10
C ILE A 14 -58.11 -35.13 18.86
N TYR A 15 -58.39 -33.91 18.36
CA TYR A 15 -57.60 -33.27 17.30
C TYR A 15 -56.51 -32.31 17.81
N ALA A 16 -56.44 -32.02 19.12
CA ALA A 16 -55.43 -31.12 19.69
C ALA A 16 -54.11 -31.82 20.08
N PHE A 17 -54.08 -33.16 20.11
CA PHE A 17 -52.89 -33.94 20.48
C PHE A 17 -52.15 -34.57 19.29
N MET A 18 -52.75 -34.61 18.09
CA MET A 18 -52.04 -34.99 16.85
C MET A 18 -51.54 -33.80 16.02
N LEU A 19 -52.03 -32.57 16.28
CA LEU A 19 -51.50 -31.37 15.61
C LEU A 19 -50.31 -30.73 16.36
N THR A 20 -50.06 -31.12 17.61
CA THR A 20 -48.91 -30.66 18.40
C THR A 20 -47.68 -31.56 18.28
N PHE A 21 -47.82 -32.74 17.65
CA PHE A 21 -46.70 -33.65 17.36
C PHE A 21 -46.22 -33.60 15.89
N ILE A 22 -46.94 -32.89 15.01
CA ILE A 22 -46.50 -32.61 13.62
C ILE A 22 -45.98 -31.17 13.46
N LEU A 23 -46.17 -30.28 14.45
CA LEU A 23 -45.54 -28.94 14.48
C LEU A 23 -44.27 -28.84 15.35
N LYS A 24 -43.82 -29.92 16.00
CA LYS A 24 -42.61 -29.93 16.83
C LYS A 24 -41.44 -30.76 16.27
N THR A 25 -41.56 -31.25 15.03
CA THR A 25 -40.48 -31.98 14.33
C THR A 25 -39.90 -31.21 13.14
N SER A 26 -40.28 -29.95 12.94
CA SER A 26 -39.71 -29.07 11.90
C SER A 26 -38.72 -28.04 12.44
N LEU A 27 -38.31 -28.13 13.72
CA LEU A 27 -37.52 -27.10 14.40
C LEU A 27 -36.34 -27.68 15.19
N THR A 28 -35.69 -28.74 14.71
CA THR A 28 -34.38 -29.20 15.25
C THR A 28 -33.57 -30.04 14.26
N LEU A 29 -33.69 -29.76 12.96
CA LEU A 29 -32.73 -30.21 11.94
C LEU A 29 -32.33 -29.01 11.08
N GLY A 30 -31.84 -27.95 11.74
CA GLY A 30 -31.04 -26.93 11.08
C GLY A 30 -29.67 -27.50 10.75
N GLN A 31 -29.62 -28.44 9.80
CA GLN A 31 -28.39 -28.79 9.14
C GLN A 31 -27.85 -27.47 8.58
N SER A 32 -26.69 -27.02 9.06
CA SER A 32 -26.03 -25.79 8.61
C SER A 32 -25.58 -25.97 7.16
N THR A 33 -26.51 -25.90 6.22
CA THR A 33 -26.21 -26.02 4.80
C THR A 33 -25.41 -24.80 4.40
N VAL A 34 -24.18 -25.03 3.97
CA VAL A 34 -23.31 -23.98 3.45
C VAL A 34 -24.01 -23.29 2.28
N ASN A 35 -24.04 -21.96 2.30
CA ASN A 35 -24.63 -21.18 1.23
C ASN A 35 -23.65 -21.07 0.06
N TYR A 36 -24.08 -21.47 -1.13
CA TYR A 36 -23.37 -21.19 -2.38
C TYR A 36 -24.27 -20.52 -3.42
N ASP A 37 -25.43 -20.04 -3.02
CA ASP A 37 -26.36 -19.33 -3.89
C ASP A 37 -26.20 -17.82 -3.67
N GLU A 38 -25.80 -17.10 -4.72
CA GLU A 38 -25.67 -15.64 -4.68
C GLU A 38 -27.02 -14.96 -4.40
N LEU A 39 -28.14 -15.58 -4.80
CA LEU A 39 -29.49 -15.07 -4.50
C LEU A 39 -29.89 -15.27 -3.03
N ALA A 40 -29.21 -16.17 -2.32
CA ALA A 40 -29.43 -16.43 -0.89
C ALA A 40 -28.49 -15.63 0.03
N VAL A 41 -27.57 -14.84 -0.54
CA VAL A 41 -26.77 -13.86 0.22
C VAL A 41 -27.71 -12.80 0.79
N ARG A 42 -27.81 -12.74 2.11
CA ARG A 42 -28.70 -11.80 2.81
C ARG A 42 -28.19 -10.37 2.66
N ASN A 43 -29.07 -9.38 2.81
CA ASN A 43 -28.64 -7.99 2.95
C ASN A 43 -27.81 -7.83 4.23
N TYR A 44 -26.65 -7.19 4.12
CA TYR A 44 -25.76 -6.87 5.23
C TYR A 44 -25.20 -5.46 5.09
N SER A 45 -24.77 -4.87 6.22
CA SER A 45 -24.00 -3.63 6.27
C SER A 45 -22.61 -3.91 6.83
N LEU A 46 -21.60 -3.24 6.29
CA LEU A 46 -20.23 -3.35 6.79
C LEU A 46 -19.97 -2.29 7.87
N PRO A 47 -19.23 -2.62 8.94
CA PRO A 47 -18.68 -1.63 9.85
C PRO A 47 -17.86 -0.60 9.07
N ASN A 48 -18.02 0.67 9.40
CA ASN A 48 -17.25 1.72 8.73
C ASN A 48 -15.80 1.70 9.26
N VAL A 49 -14.88 1.26 8.40
CA VAL A 49 -13.45 1.13 8.74
C VAL A 49 -12.81 2.47 9.12
N LEU A 50 -13.39 3.60 8.69
CA LEU A 50 -12.91 4.94 9.01
C LEU A 50 -13.34 5.42 10.40
N LEU A 51 -14.15 4.66 11.14
CA LEU A 51 -14.55 5.03 12.50
C LEU A 51 -13.54 4.52 13.53
N GLY A 52 -13.02 5.43 14.34
CA GLY A 52 -12.17 5.18 15.50
C GLY A 52 -12.98 5.07 16.81
N PRO A 53 -12.31 5.26 17.96
CA PRO A 53 -12.97 5.30 19.26
C PRO A 53 -14.09 6.34 19.30
N ASN A 54 -15.14 6.08 20.09
CA ASN A 54 -16.31 6.97 20.24
C ASN A 54 -17.00 7.36 18.92
N THR A 55 -16.84 6.55 17.86
CA THR A 55 -17.42 6.80 16.52
C THR A 55 -16.87 8.04 15.80
N GLU A 56 -15.68 8.51 16.18
CA GLU A 56 -15.00 9.60 15.46
C GLU A 56 -14.48 9.10 14.11
N GLN A 57 -14.74 9.84 13.04
CA GLN A 57 -14.32 9.46 11.69
C GLN A 57 -12.93 10.01 11.36
N ALA A 58 -12.04 9.16 10.84
CA ALA A 58 -10.79 9.60 10.23
C ALA A 58 -11.05 10.40 8.96
N LEU A 59 -10.55 11.64 8.91
CA LEU A 59 -10.69 12.54 7.76
C LEU A 59 -9.37 12.74 7.02
N CYS A 60 -8.24 12.42 7.65
CA CYS A 60 -6.91 12.51 7.05
C CYS A 60 -5.99 11.38 7.53
N ARG A 61 -4.80 11.29 6.93
CA ARG A 61 -3.71 10.36 7.33
C ARG A 61 -3.43 10.40 8.82
N SER A 62 -3.33 11.60 9.42
CA SER A 62 -2.97 11.74 10.84
C SER A 62 -4.02 11.11 11.75
N ASP A 63 -5.32 11.30 11.48
CA ASP A 63 -6.41 10.71 12.28
C ASP A 63 -6.40 9.18 12.21
N TRP A 64 -6.12 8.67 11.00
CA TRP A 64 -6.00 7.25 10.78
C TRP A 64 -4.83 6.65 11.55
N GLU A 65 -3.62 7.18 11.36
CA GLU A 65 -2.42 6.59 11.95
C GLU A 65 -2.42 6.66 13.48
N LYS A 66 -2.90 7.78 14.05
CA LYS A 66 -2.83 8.01 15.50
C LYS A 66 -3.98 7.35 16.27
N ASN A 67 -5.18 7.30 15.70
CA ASN A 67 -6.40 6.95 16.46
C ASN A 67 -7.15 5.78 15.84
N THR A 68 -7.48 5.85 14.55
CA THR A 68 -8.42 4.89 13.94
C THR A 68 -7.78 3.56 13.62
N ARG A 69 -6.57 3.55 13.07
CA ARG A 69 -5.82 2.33 12.75
C ARG A 69 -5.53 1.51 14.02
N PRO A 70 -5.01 2.08 15.13
CA PRO A 70 -4.84 1.34 16.38
C PRO A 70 -6.15 0.72 16.89
N TYR A 71 -7.26 1.46 16.83
CA TYR A 71 -8.57 0.97 17.26
C TYR A 71 -9.08 -0.19 16.39
N GLN A 72 -9.03 -0.05 15.06
CA GLN A 72 -9.44 -1.12 14.14
C GLN A 72 -8.56 -2.37 14.31
N LEU A 73 -7.26 -2.18 14.56
CA LEU A 73 -6.33 -3.27 14.84
C LEU A 73 -6.69 -3.98 16.15
N GLU A 74 -7.02 -3.24 17.22
CA GLU A 74 -7.47 -3.81 18.50
C GLU A 74 -8.74 -4.65 18.35
N LEU A 75 -9.69 -4.24 17.50
CA LEU A 75 -10.86 -5.06 17.20
C LEU A 75 -10.47 -6.40 16.54
N LEU A 76 -9.51 -6.37 15.60
CA LEU A 76 -9.01 -7.60 14.96
C LEU A 76 -8.25 -8.50 15.95
N GLU A 77 -7.45 -7.91 16.86
CA GLU A 77 -6.78 -8.64 17.94
C GLU A 77 -7.81 -9.31 18.86
N LYS A 78 -8.77 -8.53 19.38
CA LYS A 78 -9.71 -8.99 20.40
C LYS A 78 -10.73 -10.01 19.88
N PHE A 79 -11.21 -9.84 18.65
CA PHE A 79 -12.35 -10.60 18.16
C PHE A 79 -12.03 -11.63 17.07
N VAL A 80 -10.83 -11.59 16.46
CA VAL A 80 -10.49 -12.46 15.32
C VAL A 80 -9.16 -13.21 15.52
N TYR A 81 -8.02 -12.53 15.55
CA TYR A 81 -6.71 -13.19 15.43
C TYR A 81 -6.00 -13.43 16.77
N GLY A 82 -6.42 -12.72 17.81
CA GLY A 82 -5.79 -12.69 19.12
C GLY A 82 -4.69 -11.63 19.25
N CYS A 83 -4.36 -11.32 20.49
CA CYS A 83 -3.36 -10.35 20.90
C CYS A 83 -1.99 -10.65 20.27
N ARG A 84 -1.34 -9.62 19.71
CA ARG A 84 -0.01 -9.75 19.12
C ARG A 84 0.99 -10.41 20.07
N ILE A 85 1.89 -11.18 19.46
CA ILE A 85 2.99 -11.85 20.14
C ILE A 85 4.20 -10.91 20.06
N PRO A 86 4.85 -10.54 21.20
CA PRO A 86 6.05 -9.72 21.19
C PRO A 86 7.18 -10.32 20.33
N PRO A 87 8.02 -9.51 19.68
CA PRO A 87 9.18 -10.02 18.98
C PRO A 87 10.18 -10.65 19.97
N VAL A 88 10.95 -11.62 19.47
CA VAL A 88 12.10 -12.19 20.17
C VAL A 88 13.33 -12.02 19.32
N GLU A 89 14.51 -12.08 19.95
CA GLU A 89 15.77 -12.12 19.22
C GLU A 89 15.82 -13.36 18.31
N VAL A 90 16.31 -13.16 17.08
CA VAL A 90 16.47 -14.23 16.09
C VAL A 90 17.97 -14.48 15.90
N ALA A 91 18.43 -15.67 16.26
CA ALA A 91 19.83 -16.07 16.09
C ALA A 91 19.97 -17.10 14.96
N VAL A 92 21.04 -17.01 14.17
CA VAL A 92 21.36 -17.99 13.13
C VAL A 92 22.21 -19.10 13.74
N LEU A 93 21.66 -20.32 13.86
CA LEU A 93 22.40 -21.46 14.41
C LEU A 93 23.27 -22.15 13.37
N SER A 94 22.76 -22.24 12.15
CA SER A 94 23.51 -22.79 11.03
C SER A 94 23.04 -22.14 9.73
N GLU A 95 23.97 -22.02 8.78
CA GLU A 95 23.68 -21.50 7.45
C GLU A 95 24.52 -22.27 6.43
N LYS A 96 23.87 -22.84 5.40
CA LYS A 96 24.51 -23.47 4.25
C LYS A 96 24.20 -22.66 3.00
N ARG A 97 25.23 -22.09 2.38
CA ARG A 97 25.15 -21.38 1.09
C ARG A 97 25.59 -22.30 -0.04
N THR A 98 24.84 -22.33 -1.13
CA THR A 98 25.15 -23.12 -2.33
C THR A 98 24.86 -22.29 -3.56
N GLU A 99 25.88 -22.05 -4.37
CA GLU A 99 25.71 -21.39 -5.67
C GLU A 99 25.36 -22.43 -6.74
N ARG A 100 24.30 -22.16 -7.49
CA ARG A 100 23.81 -23.05 -8.56
C ARG A 100 23.14 -22.24 -9.66
N LYS A 101 23.08 -22.79 -10.87
CA LYS A 101 22.21 -22.27 -11.94
C LYS A 101 20.80 -22.85 -11.82
N TYR A 102 19.81 -21.97 -11.91
CA TYR A 102 18.39 -22.31 -12.02
C TYR A 102 17.90 -21.75 -13.38
N GLY A 103 17.84 -22.61 -14.39
CA GLY A 103 17.78 -22.16 -15.79
C GLY A 103 19.03 -21.37 -16.15
N ASP A 104 18.86 -20.16 -16.68
CA ASP A 104 19.95 -19.28 -17.07
C ASP A 104 20.48 -18.39 -15.93
N THR A 105 19.78 -18.35 -14.78
CA THR A 105 20.12 -17.49 -13.65
C THR A 105 21.02 -18.21 -12.67
N THR A 106 22.22 -17.68 -12.43
CA THR A 106 23.06 -18.07 -11.29
C THR A 106 22.48 -17.47 -10.01
N ALA A 107 22.21 -18.30 -9.00
CA ALA A 107 21.67 -17.88 -7.73
C ALA A 107 22.41 -18.53 -6.56
N VAL A 108 22.40 -17.85 -5.42
CA VAL A 108 22.81 -18.41 -4.13
C VAL A 108 21.56 -18.92 -3.44
N ARG A 109 21.57 -20.21 -3.11
CA ARG A 109 20.58 -20.82 -2.23
C ARG A 109 21.13 -20.89 -0.82
N ILE A 110 20.34 -20.47 0.15
CA ILE A 110 20.67 -20.40 1.57
C ILE A 110 19.68 -21.26 2.34
N GLN A 111 20.19 -22.25 3.08
CA GLN A 111 19.43 -23.01 4.07
C GLN A 111 19.90 -22.54 5.45
N ALA A 112 19.05 -21.85 6.20
CA ALA A 112 19.38 -21.30 7.51
C ALA A 112 18.46 -21.86 8.59
N THR A 113 19.03 -22.34 9.70
CA THR A 113 18.27 -22.68 10.90
C THR A 113 18.28 -21.47 11.83
N LEU A 114 17.11 -20.86 12.01
CA LEU A 114 16.91 -19.71 12.87
C LEU A 114 16.38 -20.15 14.23
N GLN A 115 16.96 -19.67 15.31
CA GLN A 115 16.48 -19.85 16.68
C GLN A 115 15.65 -18.64 17.12
N MET A 116 14.49 -18.92 17.72
CA MET A 116 13.49 -17.94 18.13
C MET A 116 13.60 -17.65 19.63
N GLY A 117 14.51 -16.75 20.00
CA GLY A 117 14.86 -16.39 21.38
C GLY A 117 16.22 -16.93 21.81
N THR A 118 16.72 -16.45 22.95
CA THR A 118 18.08 -16.73 23.45
C THR A 118 18.20 -17.96 24.35
N ALA A 119 17.07 -18.59 24.70
CA ALA A 119 17.08 -19.79 25.52
C ALA A 119 17.72 -20.96 24.76
N LYS A 120 18.50 -21.80 25.46
CA LYS A 120 19.19 -22.96 24.87
C LYS A 120 18.27 -23.93 24.12
N ASN A 121 17.00 -24.02 24.54
CA ASN A 121 15.95 -24.86 23.95
C ASN A 121 14.87 -24.02 23.24
N ALA A 122 15.16 -22.77 22.88
CA ALA A 122 14.26 -21.95 22.08
C ALA A 122 13.96 -22.67 20.75
N PRO A 123 12.69 -22.63 20.26
CA PRO A 123 12.33 -23.30 19.03
C PRO A 123 13.09 -22.76 17.84
N THR A 124 13.17 -23.60 16.81
CA THR A 124 13.89 -23.28 15.58
C THR A 124 12.96 -23.40 14.38
N THR A 125 13.28 -22.65 13.33
CA THR A 125 12.67 -22.81 12.01
C THR A 125 13.77 -22.91 10.96
N ASP A 126 13.57 -23.77 9.98
CA ASP A 126 14.45 -23.86 8.83
C ASP A 126 13.91 -22.96 7.72
N VAL A 127 14.67 -21.93 7.37
CA VAL A 127 14.34 -21.01 6.26
C VAL A 127 15.16 -21.39 5.04
N LEU A 128 14.46 -21.54 3.92
CA LEU A 128 15.02 -21.75 2.59
C LEU A 128 14.88 -20.46 1.78
N LEU A 129 16.01 -19.90 1.34
CA LEU A 129 16.08 -18.68 0.56
C LEU A 129 16.84 -18.92 -0.75
N TYR A 130 16.31 -18.42 -1.85
CA TYR A 130 17.00 -18.35 -3.15
C TYR A 130 17.17 -16.88 -3.52
N VAL A 131 18.40 -16.47 -3.86
CA VAL A 131 18.73 -15.10 -4.25
C VAL A 131 19.51 -15.12 -5.56
N PRO A 132 19.05 -14.44 -6.64
CA PRO A 132 19.82 -14.33 -7.87
C PRO A 132 21.10 -13.54 -7.59
N LYS A 133 22.23 -13.95 -8.18
CA LYS A 133 23.45 -13.13 -8.13
C LYS A 133 23.19 -11.81 -8.84
N SER A 134 23.37 -10.72 -8.11
CA SER A 134 23.13 -9.37 -8.58
C SER A 134 24.16 -8.42 -7.98
N LYS A 135 24.44 -7.30 -8.68
CA LYS A 135 25.20 -6.18 -8.11
C LYS A 135 24.33 -5.34 -7.17
N GLU A 136 23.04 -5.25 -7.49
CA GLU A 136 22.04 -4.56 -6.69
C GLU A 136 21.42 -5.48 -5.64
N LYS A 137 20.93 -4.89 -4.56
CA LYS A 137 20.14 -5.59 -3.54
C LYS A 137 18.85 -6.15 -4.13
N VAL A 138 18.49 -7.35 -3.70
CA VAL A 138 17.42 -8.14 -4.30
C VAL A 138 16.11 -7.99 -3.52
N PRO A 139 14.98 -7.66 -4.19
CA PRO A 139 13.65 -7.76 -3.59
C PRO A 139 13.25 -9.23 -3.37
N VAL A 140 12.59 -9.54 -2.25
CA VAL A 140 12.29 -10.94 -1.85
C VAL A 140 10.80 -11.16 -1.64
N PHE A 141 10.27 -12.23 -2.23
CA PHE A 141 8.98 -12.80 -1.86
C PHE A 141 9.14 -13.82 -0.73
N LEU A 142 8.49 -13.58 0.41
CA LEU A 142 8.48 -14.46 1.58
C LEU A 142 7.10 -15.13 1.73
N LYS A 143 7.06 -16.47 1.80
CA LYS A 143 5.85 -17.22 2.14
C LYS A 143 6.09 -18.37 3.12
N LEU A 144 5.10 -18.74 3.90
CA LEU A 144 5.10 -20.03 4.58
C LEU A 144 4.63 -21.16 3.65
N ASN A 145 5.08 -22.38 3.91
CA ASN A 145 4.64 -23.60 3.21
C ASN A 145 3.98 -24.62 4.14
N PHE A 146 3.25 -25.56 3.56
CA PHE A 146 2.37 -26.48 4.27
C PHE A 146 3.01 -27.80 4.70
N LEU A 147 3.98 -28.30 3.93
CA LEU A 147 4.45 -29.69 4.02
C LEU A 147 5.96 -29.80 4.27
N GLY A 148 6.63 -28.69 4.58
CA GLY A 148 8.08 -28.61 4.72
C GLY A 148 8.76 -28.04 3.47
N ASN A 149 9.92 -27.41 3.65
CA ASN A 149 10.67 -26.75 2.58
C ASN A 149 10.98 -27.71 1.42
N GLN A 150 11.26 -28.99 1.71
CA GLN A 150 11.52 -30.00 0.70
C GLN A 150 10.34 -30.21 -0.26
N SER A 151 9.10 -29.94 0.16
CA SER A 151 7.93 -30.10 -0.70
C SER A 151 7.81 -29.04 -1.80
N GLU A 152 8.39 -27.87 -1.59
CA GLU A 152 8.29 -26.70 -2.48
C GLU A 152 9.37 -26.70 -3.56
N VAL A 153 10.35 -27.60 -3.50
CA VAL A 153 11.48 -27.65 -4.45
C VAL A 153 11.93 -29.08 -4.70
N THR A 154 12.60 -29.31 -5.84
CA THR A 154 13.11 -30.63 -6.22
C THR A 154 14.57 -30.86 -5.85
N ASP A 155 15.24 -29.85 -5.27
CA ASP A 155 16.65 -29.96 -4.86
C ASP A 155 16.85 -31.06 -3.79
N GLU A 156 17.67 -32.07 -4.11
CA GLU A 156 17.85 -33.29 -3.31
C GLU A 156 18.50 -33.04 -1.94
N ASP A 157 19.32 -32.02 -1.81
CA ASP A 157 20.06 -31.71 -0.59
C ASP A 157 19.34 -30.69 0.32
N ILE A 158 18.05 -30.45 0.07
CA ILE A 158 17.17 -29.77 1.03
C ILE A 158 16.76 -30.76 2.11
N ALA A 159 16.93 -30.36 3.37
CA ALA A 159 16.56 -31.17 4.51
C ALA A 159 15.05 -31.48 4.50
N ILE A 160 14.71 -32.74 4.79
CA ILE A 160 13.33 -33.16 5.02
C ILE A 160 12.94 -32.69 6.42
N THR A 161 11.85 -31.93 6.54
CA THR A 161 11.37 -31.50 7.86
C THR A 161 11.08 -32.70 8.76
N LYS A 162 11.51 -32.59 10.03
CA LYS A 162 11.20 -33.56 11.08
C LYS A 162 9.92 -33.19 11.85
N ASN A 163 9.41 -31.97 11.62
CA ASN A 163 8.22 -31.47 12.28
C ASN A 163 6.96 -32.12 11.69
N TRP A 164 5.89 -32.10 12.47
CA TRP A 164 4.59 -32.62 12.06
C TRP A 164 4.12 -31.92 10.78
N ILE A 165 3.67 -32.70 9.80
CA ILE A 165 3.03 -32.18 8.58
C ILE A 165 1.60 -32.67 8.46
N ILE A 166 0.75 -31.93 7.76
CA ILE A 166 -0.56 -32.43 7.38
C ILE A 166 -0.41 -33.53 6.32
N SER A 167 -1.12 -34.65 6.48
CA SER A 167 -1.06 -35.79 5.56
C SER A 167 -2.44 -36.41 5.38
N LYS A 168 -2.72 -36.96 4.20
CA LYS A 168 -4.01 -37.63 3.92
C LYS A 168 -4.06 -39.05 4.49
N ASP A 169 -2.91 -39.70 4.63
CA ASP A 169 -2.77 -41.06 5.15
C ASP A 169 -2.60 -41.10 6.68
N GLY A 170 -2.58 -39.94 7.34
CA GLY A 170 -2.49 -39.81 8.80
C GLY A 170 -1.10 -40.09 9.38
N LYS A 171 -0.08 -40.27 8.53
CA LYS A 171 1.29 -40.52 9.00
C LYS A 171 1.96 -39.29 9.59
N ASN A 172 1.58 -38.12 9.09
CA ASN A 172 1.96 -36.78 9.56
C ASN A 172 3.46 -36.51 9.72
N HIS A 173 4.30 -37.19 8.96
CA HIS A 173 5.74 -36.93 8.87
C HIS A 173 6.14 -36.83 7.40
N ALA A 174 7.11 -35.97 7.10
CA ALA A 174 7.65 -35.86 5.76
C ALA A 174 8.60 -37.03 5.47
N THR A 175 8.66 -37.43 4.20
CA THR A 175 9.61 -38.40 3.67
C THR A 175 10.19 -37.88 2.36
N GLU A 176 11.14 -38.59 1.77
CA GLU A 176 11.69 -38.24 0.46
C GLU A 176 10.59 -38.15 -0.62
N ALA A 177 9.53 -38.97 -0.51
CA ALA A 177 8.38 -38.91 -1.41
C ALA A 177 7.59 -37.59 -1.34
N SER A 178 7.81 -36.75 -0.31
CA SER A 178 7.22 -35.42 -0.23
C SER A 178 7.96 -34.38 -1.07
N ARG A 179 9.21 -34.66 -1.50
CA ARG A 179 10.05 -33.69 -2.20
C ARG A 179 9.41 -33.23 -3.50
N GLY A 180 9.40 -31.92 -3.74
CA GLY A 180 8.86 -31.31 -4.95
C GLY A 180 7.36 -31.49 -5.19
N THR A 181 6.60 -32.12 -4.29
CA THR A 181 5.16 -32.38 -4.46
C THR A 181 4.28 -31.11 -4.53
N LYS A 182 4.87 -29.96 -4.21
CA LYS A 182 4.28 -28.61 -4.28
C LYS A 182 5.18 -27.61 -5.03
N ALA A 183 6.15 -28.09 -5.81
CA ALA A 183 7.10 -27.20 -6.51
C ALA A 183 6.43 -26.18 -7.44
N HIS A 184 5.24 -26.48 -7.98
CA HIS A 184 4.48 -25.54 -8.79
C HIS A 184 3.98 -24.31 -8.03
N ARG A 185 3.89 -24.38 -6.69
CA ARG A 185 3.47 -23.27 -5.81
C ARG A 185 4.62 -22.35 -5.41
N PHE A 186 5.86 -22.69 -5.77
CA PHE A 186 7.05 -21.91 -5.46
C PHE A 186 8.01 -21.92 -6.66
N PRO A 187 7.70 -21.12 -7.70
CA PRO A 187 8.37 -21.19 -8.99
C PRO A 187 9.75 -20.51 -8.96
N VAL A 188 10.71 -21.16 -8.31
CA VAL A 188 12.07 -20.64 -8.04
C VAL A 188 12.74 -20.11 -9.30
N GLN A 189 12.86 -20.95 -10.33
CA GLN A 189 13.53 -20.57 -11.58
C GLN A 189 12.90 -19.32 -12.23
N PHE A 190 11.56 -19.25 -12.26
CA PHE A 190 10.86 -18.14 -12.90
C PHE A 190 11.12 -16.82 -12.17
N MET A 191 10.96 -16.80 -10.85
CA MET A 191 11.12 -15.57 -10.06
C MET A 191 12.58 -15.11 -10.00
N LEU A 192 13.54 -16.04 -9.93
CA LEU A 192 14.96 -15.72 -10.06
C LEU A 192 15.26 -15.08 -11.41
N GLY A 193 14.70 -15.61 -12.51
CA GLY A 193 14.81 -15.03 -13.85
C GLY A 193 14.23 -13.61 -13.95
N ARG A 194 13.22 -13.29 -13.14
CA ARG A 194 12.65 -11.95 -12.99
C ARG A 194 13.42 -11.07 -12.00
N GLY A 195 14.51 -11.59 -11.42
CA GLY A 195 15.39 -10.90 -10.49
C GLY A 195 14.82 -10.75 -9.08
N TYR A 196 13.91 -11.62 -8.67
CA TYR A 196 13.38 -11.67 -7.31
C TYR A 196 14.00 -12.83 -6.53
N GLY A 197 14.27 -12.61 -5.25
CA GLY A 197 14.53 -13.68 -4.32
C GLY A 197 13.23 -14.33 -3.84
N LEU A 198 13.33 -15.59 -3.40
CA LEU A 198 12.21 -16.36 -2.86
C LEU A 198 12.61 -17.01 -1.55
N ALA A 199 11.89 -16.68 -0.48
CA ALA A 199 12.07 -17.22 0.85
C ALA A 199 10.86 -18.07 1.28
N THR A 200 11.11 -19.21 1.92
CA THR A 200 10.05 -19.99 2.54
C THR A 200 10.49 -20.70 3.82
N ALA A 201 9.52 -20.94 4.70
CA ALA A 201 9.68 -21.76 5.89
C ALA A 201 8.38 -22.55 6.13
N HIS A 202 8.49 -23.65 6.86
CA HIS A 202 7.37 -24.51 7.15
C HIS A 202 6.48 -23.92 8.25
N CYS A 203 5.17 -23.82 8.02
CA CYS A 203 4.25 -23.25 9.01
C CYS A 203 4.21 -24.05 10.31
N GLY A 204 4.43 -25.37 10.24
CA GLY A 204 4.45 -26.27 11.40
C GLY A 204 5.63 -26.03 12.35
N ASP A 205 6.67 -25.32 11.92
CA ASP A 205 7.79 -24.93 12.78
C ASP A 205 7.36 -23.88 13.83
N PHE A 206 6.32 -23.09 13.51
CA PHE A 206 5.76 -22.08 14.40
C PHE A 206 4.54 -22.62 15.15
N PHE A 207 3.62 -23.26 14.43
CA PHE A 207 2.41 -23.88 14.99
C PHE A 207 2.00 -25.08 14.12
N PRO A 208 2.07 -26.33 14.64
CA PRO A 208 1.57 -27.51 13.95
C PRO A 208 0.06 -27.42 13.68
N ASP A 209 -0.35 -27.61 12.43
CA ASP A 209 -1.73 -27.33 12.00
C ASP A 209 -2.75 -28.43 12.38
N HIS A 210 -2.92 -28.64 13.68
CA HIS A 210 -3.94 -29.48 14.28
C HIS A 210 -4.41 -28.90 15.63
N LYS A 211 -5.59 -29.34 16.07
CA LYS A 211 -6.27 -28.81 17.27
C LYS A 211 -5.43 -28.86 18.56
N ASP A 212 -4.51 -29.83 18.66
CA ASP A 212 -3.66 -30.06 19.83
C ASP A 212 -2.26 -29.41 19.66
N GLY A 213 -2.01 -28.70 18.56
CA GLY A 213 -0.69 -28.17 18.19
C GLY A 213 -0.20 -27.01 19.06
N ARG A 214 -1.07 -26.42 19.88
CA ARG A 214 -0.72 -25.26 20.71
C ARG A 214 0.39 -25.56 21.71
N ALA A 215 0.34 -26.71 22.37
CA ALA A 215 1.31 -27.08 23.40
C ALA A 215 2.72 -27.26 22.85
N THR A 216 2.85 -27.65 21.58
CA THR A 216 4.13 -27.87 20.88
C THR A 216 4.49 -26.72 19.94
N SER A 217 3.69 -25.66 19.89
CA SER A 217 3.96 -24.44 19.12
C SER A 217 4.91 -23.49 19.86
N ILE A 218 5.39 -22.47 19.15
CA ILE A 218 6.17 -21.37 19.74
C ILE A 218 5.43 -20.67 20.88
N LEU A 219 4.08 -20.68 20.91
CA LEU A 219 3.31 -20.11 22.01
C LEU A 219 3.65 -20.79 23.33
N GLY A 220 3.73 -22.13 23.34
CA GLY A 220 4.12 -22.89 24.53
C GLY A 220 5.54 -22.54 24.99
N SER A 221 6.47 -22.41 24.03
CA SER A 221 7.86 -22.05 24.33
C SER A 221 8.04 -20.62 24.82
N LEU A 222 7.17 -19.69 24.41
CA LEU A 222 7.13 -18.32 24.90
C LEU A 222 6.38 -18.18 26.24
N GLY A 223 5.98 -19.30 26.86
CA GLY A 223 5.27 -19.31 28.14
C GLY A 223 3.83 -18.80 28.05
N ARG A 224 3.24 -18.76 26.84
CA ARG A 224 1.82 -18.41 26.67
C ARG A 224 0.93 -19.53 27.23
N PRO A 225 -0.32 -19.25 27.62
CA PRO A 225 -1.22 -20.25 28.18
C PRO A 225 -1.44 -21.43 27.21
N ILE A 226 -1.23 -22.68 27.64
CA ILE A 226 -1.38 -23.90 26.80
C ILE A 226 -2.42 -24.92 27.36
N GLY A 227 -3.08 -24.59 28.47
CA GLY A 227 -4.01 -25.47 29.19
C GLY A 227 -5.49 -25.17 28.94
N GLN A 228 -6.36 -25.52 29.90
CA GLN A 228 -7.83 -25.36 29.77
C GLN A 228 -8.33 -23.91 29.93
N ASN A 229 -7.52 -23.02 30.51
CA ASN A 229 -7.90 -21.63 30.80
C ASN A 229 -7.13 -20.64 29.90
N ILE A 230 -7.34 -20.74 28.60
CA ILE A 230 -6.76 -19.82 27.62
C ILE A 230 -7.70 -18.59 27.51
N PRO A 231 -7.20 -17.35 27.74
CA PRO A 231 -7.96 -16.13 27.50
C PRO A 231 -8.62 -16.10 26.11
N ASP A 232 -9.77 -15.46 25.97
CA ASP A 232 -10.56 -15.54 24.74
C ASP A 232 -9.97 -14.74 23.56
N ASP A 233 -9.02 -13.85 23.86
CA ASP A 233 -8.23 -13.04 22.95
C ASP A 233 -6.79 -13.58 22.74
N GLU A 234 -6.45 -14.78 23.22
CA GLU A 234 -5.13 -15.36 22.94
C GLU A 234 -5.00 -15.76 21.46
N PRO A 235 -3.85 -15.48 20.82
CA PRO A 235 -3.64 -15.82 19.42
C PRO A 235 -3.66 -17.33 19.17
N GLY A 236 -4.25 -17.70 18.03
CA GLY A 236 -4.21 -19.06 17.48
C GLY A 236 -3.04 -19.26 16.50
N ALA A 237 -3.18 -20.29 15.65
CA ALA A 237 -2.20 -20.65 14.64
C ALA A 237 -1.98 -19.53 13.61
N ILE A 238 -3.02 -18.80 13.18
CA ILE A 238 -2.88 -17.70 12.21
C ILE A 238 -2.02 -16.57 12.79
N GLY A 239 -2.30 -16.16 14.03
CA GLY A 239 -1.49 -15.18 14.75
C GLY A 239 -0.03 -15.61 14.89
N THR A 240 0.18 -16.91 15.14
CA THR A 240 1.50 -17.50 15.35
C THR A 240 2.30 -17.62 14.04
N TRP A 241 1.66 -18.05 12.95
CA TRP A 241 2.26 -18.07 11.62
C TRP A 241 2.61 -16.67 11.12
N ALA A 242 1.72 -15.69 11.36
CA ALA A 242 1.97 -14.29 11.03
C ALA A 242 3.18 -13.73 11.78
N TRP A 243 3.29 -14.03 13.08
CA TRP A 243 4.45 -13.68 13.88
C TRP A 243 5.73 -14.34 13.34
N GLY A 244 5.66 -15.60 12.91
CA GLY A 244 6.78 -16.32 12.31
C GLY A 244 7.31 -15.66 11.04
N LEU A 245 6.42 -15.17 10.17
CA LEU A 245 6.79 -14.37 8.99
C LEU A 245 7.60 -13.12 9.39
N SER A 246 7.19 -12.39 10.42
CA SER A 246 7.95 -11.23 10.92
C SER A 246 9.31 -11.60 11.53
N ARG A 247 9.46 -12.80 12.10
CA ARG A 247 10.78 -13.27 12.60
C ARG A 247 11.72 -13.65 11.46
N ILE A 248 11.19 -14.25 10.39
CA ILE A 248 11.98 -14.49 9.18
C ILE A 248 12.38 -13.16 8.54
N LEU A 249 11.49 -12.16 8.54
CA LEU A 249 11.80 -10.80 8.11
C LEU A 249 12.96 -10.20 8.92
N ASP A 250 12.99 -10.39 10.25
CA ASP A 250 14.10 -9.92 11.09
C ASP A 250 15.45 -10.45 10.58
N TRP A 251 15.53 -11.73 10.21
CA TRP A 251 16.73 -12.32 9.61
C TRP A 251 17.01 -11.79 8.19
N LEU A 252 16.01 -11.72 7.30
CA LEU A 252 16.19 -11.24 5.93
C LEU A 252 16.76 -9.83 5.87
N LEU A 253 16.36 -8.95 6.81
CA LEU A 253 16.88 -7.59 6.92
C LEU A 253 18.36 -7.52 7.35
N THR A 254 18.95 -8.62 7.84
CA THR A 254 20.39 -8.69 8.15
C THR A 254 21.25 -9.08 6.95
N LEU A 255 20.65 -9.62 5.88
CA LEU A 255 21.39 -10.13 4.73
C LEU A 255 21.79 -8.99 3.78
N PRO A 256 23.09 -8.79 3.49
CA PRO A 256 23.55 -7.66 2.68
C PRO A 256 23.06 -7.69 1.23
N GLU A 257 22.76 -8.88 0.70
CA GLU A 257 22.24 -9.09 -0.66
C GLU A 257 20.73 -8.77 -0.80
N ILE A 258 20.00 -8.62 0.31
CA ILE A 258 18.57 -8.39 0.31
C ILE A 258 18.24 -6.91 0.39
N ASP A 259 17.26 -6.47 -0.39
CA ASP A 259 16.73 -5.12 -0.30
C ASP A 259 15.78 -5.01 0.90
N PRO A 260 16.14 -4.23 1.94
CA PRO A 260 15.33 -4.15 3.15
C PRO A 260 13.98 -3.45 2.93
N ASN A 261 13.82 -2.68 1.85
CA ASN A 261 12.61 -1.92 1.54
C ASN A 261 11.68 -2.65 0.57
N ARG A 262 12.06 -3.84 0.08
CA ARG A 262 11.29 -4.59 -0.94
C ARG A 262 11.12 -6.07 -0.59
N ILE A 263 10.71 -6.33 0.65
CA ILE A 263 10.30 -7.67 1.11
C ILE A 263 8.78 -7.78 1.06
N ILE A 264 8.29 -8.69 0.22
CA ILE A 264 6.88 -8.90 -0.09
C ILE A 264 6.40 -10.16 0.63
N VAL A 265 5.34 -10.05 1.45
CA VAL A 265 4.77 -11.22 2.13
C VAL A 265 3.63 -11.81 1.31
N VAL A 266 3.66 -13.12 1.09
CA VAL A 266 2.66 -13.86 0.32
C VAL A 266 2.16 -15.05 1.11
N GLY A 267 0.88 -15.36 0.98
CA GLY A 267 0.34 -16.61 1.47
C GLY A 267 -0.81 -17.12 0.62
N HIS A 268 -0.96 -18.44 0.62
CA HIS A 268 -2.08 -19.13 -0.03
C HIS A 268 -3.01 -19.75 1.02
N SER A 269 -4.33 -19.67 0.80
CA SER A 269 -5.32 -20.33 1.67
C SER A 269 -5.20 -19.85 3.13
N ARG A 270 -5.17 -20.76 4.10
CA ARG A 270 -4.95 -20.43 5.52
C ARG A 270 -3.65 -19.64 5.78
N LEU A 271 -2.61 -19.84 4.96
CA LEU A 271 -1.37 -19.07 5.07
C LEU A 271 -1.50 -17.68 4.42
N GLY A 272 -2.46 -17.48 3.51
CA GLY A 272 -2.89 -16.17 3.03
C GLY A 272 -3.53 -15.33 4.14
N LYS A 273 -4.32 -15.98 5.03
CA LYS A 273 -4.84 -15.33 6.26
C LYS A 273 -3.69 -14.85 7.14
N ALA A 274 -2.68 -15.70 7.33
CA ALA A 274 -1.48 -15.36 8.10
C ALA A 274 -0.64 -14.24 7.45
N ALA A 275 -0.50 -14.24 6.11
CA ALA A 275 0.20 -13.19 5.38
C ALA A 275 -0.51 -11.82 5.53
N LEU A 276 -1.85 -11.79 5.44
CA LEU A 276 -2.62 -10.57 5.69
C LEU A 276 -2.43 -10.07 7.13
N TRP A 277 -2.49 -10.97 8.11
CA TRP A 277 -2.29 -10.58 9.51
C TRP A 277 -0.85 -10.13 9.81
N ALA A 278 0.14 -10.77 9.20
CA ALA A 278 1.54 -10.35 9.28
C ALA A 278 1.71 -8.93 8.71
N GLY A 279 1.15 -8.69 7.51
CA GLY A 279 1.12 -7.38 6.89
C GLY A 279 0.40 -6.33 7.75
N ALA A 280 -0.72 -6.67 8.38
CA ALA A 280 -1.43 -5.76 9.28
C ALA A 280 -0.60 -5.39 10.53
N CYS A 281 0.12 -6.36 11.09
CA CYS A 281 0.87 -6.20 12.33
C CYS A 281 2.26 -5.59 12.14
N ASP A 282 2.89 -5.80 10.98
CA ASP A 282 4.27 -5.42 10.70
C ASP A 282 4.35 -4.56 9.44
N GLN A 283 4.61 -3.26 9.64
CA GLN A 283 4.67 -2.28 8.57
C GLN A 283 5.97 -2.36 7.75
N ARG A 284 6.94 -3.21 8.15
CA ARG A 284 8.21 -3.38 7.43
C ARG A 284 8.06 -4.20 6.14
N PHE A 285 7.03 -5.05 6.03
CA PHE A 285 6.71 -5.69 4.76
C PHE A 285 6.34 -4.62 3.74
N ALA A 286 7.00 -4.59 2.60
CA ALA A 286 6.81 -3.56 1.57
C ALA A 286 5.47 -3.70 0.84
N MET A 287 4.98 -4.94 0.69
CA MET A 287 3.74 -5.30 0.02
C MET A 287 3.18 -6.60 0.60
N VAL A 288 1.85 -6.76 0.55
CA VAL A 288 1.13 -7.91 1.11
C VAL A 288 0.28 -8.59 0.03
N ILE A 289 0.37 -9.92 -0.08
CA ILE A 289 -0.39 -10.72 -1.05
C ILE A 289 -1.19 -11.80 -0.33
N SER A 290 -2.48 -11.84 -0.64
CA SER A 290 -3.43 -12.86 -0.24
C SER A 290 -3.91 -13.65 -1.44
N ASN A 291 -3.46 -14.89 -1.59
CA ASN A 291 -3.96 -15.81 -2.61
C ASN A 291 -5.03 -16.75 -2.03
N GLU A 292 -6.29 -16.57 -2.41
CA GLU A 292 -7.43 -17.43 -2.08
C GLU A 292 -7.56 -17.66 -0.57
N SER A 293 -7.49 -16.58 0.21
CA SER A 293 -7.46 -16.68 1.66
C SER A 293 -8.84 -16.83 2.30
N GLY A 294 -9.91 -16.53 1.58
CA GLY A 294 -11.30 -16.86 1.95
C GLY A 294 -11.72 -16.40 3.35
N CYS A 295 -12.53 -17.23 4.02
CA CYS A 295 -13.08 -16.94 5.35
C CYS A 295 -11.98 -16.66 6.39
N GLY A 296 -12.13 -15.58 7.15
CA GLY A 296 -11.13 -15.09 8.11
C GLY A 296 -9.81 -14.65 7.48
N GLY A 297 -9.77 -14.50 6.15
CA GLY A 297 -8.70 -13.90 5.36
C GLY A 297 -9.22 -12.66 4.65
N ALA A 298 -9.41 -12.73 3.32
CA ALA A 298 -9.92 -11.62 2.53
C ALA A 298 -11.45 -11.60 2.38
N ALA A 299 -12.16 -12.73 2.54
CA ALA A 299 -13.60 -12.77 2.27
C ALA A 299 -14.44 -12.15 3.40
N LEU A 300 -15.38 -11.28 3.05
CA LEU A 300 -16.32 -10.68 4.02
C LEU A 300 -17.12 -11.75 4.77
N SER A 301 -16.98 -11.81 6.09
CA SER A 301 -17.68 -12.77 6.96
C SER A 301 -19.20 -12.59 6.87
N ARG A 302 -19.68 -11.35 6.75
CA ARG A 302 -21.10 -11.01 6.64
C ARG A 302 -21.78 -11.48 5.37
N ARG A 303 -21.04 -11.84 4.31
CA ARG A 303 -21.65 -12.35 3.07
C ARG A 303 -22.32 -13.70 3.26
N ASN A 304 -21.87 -14.50 4.22
CA ASN A 304 -22.39 -15.84 4.45
C ASN A 304 -22.49 -16.63 3.12
N TYR A 305 -21.36 -16.75 2.42
CA TYR A 305 -21.20 -17.54 1.20
C TYR A 305 -19.93 -18.38 1.35
N GLY A 306 -19.98 -19.66 0.99
CA GLY A 306 -18.88 -20.59 1.24
C GLY A 306 -18.63 -20.81 2.73
N GLU A 307 -17.36 -20.87 3.14
CA GLU A 307 -16.99 -21.11 4.53
C GLU A 307 -17.46 -19.98 5.47
N SER A 308 -18.21 -20.33 6.52
CA SER A 308 -18.66 -19.37 7.55
C SER A 308 -17.81 -19.42 8.81
N ILE A 309 -17.96 -18.41 9.69
CA ILE A 309 -17.31 -18.38 11.01
C ILE A 309 -17.63 -19.66 11.80
N GLY A 310 -18.89 -20.12 11.77
CA GLY A 310 -19.29 -21.34 12.46
C GLY A 310 -18.63 -22.60 11.91
N VAL A 311 -18.41 -22.68 10.60
CA VAL A 311 -17.74 -23.84 9.98
C VAL A 311 -16.24 -23.82 10.30
N ILE A 312 -15.56 -22.69 10.07
CA ILE A 312 -14.11 -22.59 10.20
C ILE A 312 -13.66 -22.77 11.65
N THR A 313 -14.35 -22.15 12.61
CA THR A 313 -13.99 -22.24 14.04
C THR A 313 -14.32 -23.61 14.64
N LYS A 314 -15.32 -24.32 14.11
CA LYS A 314 -15.61 -25.69 14.52
C LYS A 314 -14.59 -26.69 13.96
N LYS A 315 -14.22 -26.53 12.69
CA LYS A 315 -13.30 -27.45 12.00
C LYS A 315 -11.84 -27.23 12.40
N PHE A 316 -11.48 -25.97 12.64
CA PHE A 316 -10.12 -25.54 12.99
C PHE A 316 -10.15 -24.62 14.23
N PRO A 317 -10.49 -25.16 15.41
CA PRO A 317 -10.64 -24.37 16.64
C PRO A 317 -9.33 -23.70 17.10
N HIS A 318 -8.19 -24.14 16.57
CA HIS A 318 -6.87 -23.62 16.88
C HIS A 318 -6.43 -22.45 16.01
N TRP A 319 -7.15 -22.07 14.95
CA TRP A 319 -6.69 -21.06 13.99
C TRP A 319 -6.77 -19.62 14.49
N PHE A 320 -7.86 -19.28 15.18
CA PHE A 320 -8.23 -17.92 15.60
C PHE A 320 -8.23 -17.81 17.12
N CYS A 321 -8.43 -16.60 17.66
CA CYS A 321 -8.77 -16.48 19.08
C CYS A 321 -10.15 -17.10 19.33
N SER A 322 -10.39 -17.62 20.54
CA SER A 322 -11.63 -18.35 20.81
C SER A 322 -12.86 -17.43 20.80
N LYS A 323 -12.67 -16.12 20.99
CA LYS A 323 -13.72 -15.11 20.88
C LYS A 323 -14.46 -15.16 19.54
N LEU A 324 -13.77 -15.41 18.43
CA LEU A 324 -14.39 -15.45 17.10
C LEU A 324 -15.52 -16.47 17.01
N SER A 325 -15.39 -17.63 17.66
CA SER A 325 -16.40 -18.70 17.65
C SER A 325 -17.74 -18.26 18.24
N THR A 326 -17.75 -17.24 19.09
CA THR A 326 -18.99 -16.68 19.68
C THR A 326 -19.87 -15.95 18.67
N PHE A 327 -19.33 -15.61 17.50
CA PHE A 327 -20.04 -14.99 16.38
C PHE A 327 -20.53 -15.99 15.31
N ALA A 328 -20.41 -17.30 15.55
CA ALA A 328 -20.94 -18.31 14.62
C ALA A 328 -22.45 -18.12 14.36
N ASN A 329 -22.84 -17.92 13.09
CA ASN A 329 -24.20 -17.58 12.67
C ASN A 329 -24.72 -16.21 13.19
N ARG A 330 -23.81 -15.37 13.69
CA ARG A 330 -24.03 -14.01 14.20
C ARG A 330 -22.98 -13.06 13.61
N GLU A 331 -22.55 -13.32 12.39
CA GLU A 331 -21.48 -12.59 11.69
C GLU A 331 -21.77 -11.08 11.60
N SER A 332 -23.05 -10.68 11.57
CA SER A 332 -23.47 -9.27 11.58
C SER A 332 -23.07 -8.53 12.86
N GLU A 333 -22.91 -9.23 13.98
CA GLU A 333 -22.58 -8.68 15.30
C GLU A 333 -21.07 -8.53 15.54
N LEU A 334 -20.23 -9.11 14.68
CA LEU A 334 -18.77 -8.96 14.76
C LEU A 334 -18.40 -7.46 14.59
N PRO A 335 -17.71 -6.79 15.52
CA PRO A 335 -17.50 -5.33 15.43
C PRO A 335 -16.61 -4.89 14.25
N CYS A 336 -15.96 -5.82 13.56
CA CYS A 336 -15.18 -5.59 12.35
C CYS A 336 -15.60 -6.57 11.24
N ASP A 337 -15.01 -6.42 10.06
CA ASP A 337 -15.04 -7.44 9.00
C ASP A 337 -13.70 -7.42 8.24
N GLN A 338 -13.54 -8.30 7.26
CA GLN A 338 -12.24 -8.52 6.62
C GLN A 338 -11.74 -7.31 5.79
N HIS A 339 -12.60 -6.37 5.37
CA HIS A 339 -12.14 -5.10 4.80
C HIS A 339 -11.36 -4.25 5.80
N SER A 340 -11.63 -4.37 7.11
CA SER A 340 -10.81 -3.76 8.16
C SER A 340 -9.41 -4.38 8.21
N LEU A 341 -9.29 -5.71 8.04
CA LEU A 341 -7.98 -6.37 7.94
C LEU A 341 -7.20 -5.87 6.72
N LEU A 342 -7.82 -5.86 5.54
CA LEU A 342 -7.19 -5.40 4.31
C LEU A 342 -6.73 -3.94 4.43
N ALA A 343 -7.55 -3.09 5.06
CA ALA A 343 -7.22 -1.69 5.32
C ALA A 343 -5.96 -1.47 6.19
N MET A 344 -5.59 -2.43 7.05
CA MET A 344 -4.37 -2.33 7.87
C MET A 344 -3.07 -2.33 7.07
N VAL A 345 -3.14 -2.68 5.78
CA VAL A 345 -2.01 -2.66 4.84
C VAL A 345 -1.71 -1.25 4.34
N ALA A 346 -2.71 -0.36 4.29
CA ALA A 346 -2.54 1.01 3.81
C ALA A 346 -1.41 1.74 4.55
N PRO A 347 -0.58 2.55 3.85
CA PRO A 347 -0.67 2.89 2.43
C PRO A 347 -0.01 1.90 1.47
N ARG A 348 0.59 0.82 1.98
CA ARG A 348 1.40 -0.10 1.17
C ARG A 348 0.56 -0.84 0.12
N PRO A 349 1.17 -1.37 -0.95
CA PRO A 349 0.46 -2.16 -1.94
C PRO A 349 -0.11 -3.46 -1.33
N LEU A 350 -1.36 -3.74 -1.63
CA LEU A 350 -2.07 -4.96 -1.28
C LEU A 350 -2.50 -5.68 -2.56
N TYR A 351 -2.33 -7.00 -2.63
CA TYR A 351 -2.90 -7.81 -3.70
C TYR A 351 -3.78 -8.92 -3.14
N VAL A 352 -5.00 -9.06 -3.67
CA VAL A 352 -5.93 -10.15 -3.35
C VAL A 352 -6.21 -10.95 -4.62
N ALA A 353 -6.08 -12.27 -4.57
CA ALA A 353 -6.35 -13.14 -5.72
C ALA A 353 -7.34 -14.24 -5.35
N SER A 354 -8.16 -14.65 -6.31
CA SER A 354 -9.13 -15.73 -6.16
C SER A 354 -9.08 -16.70 -7.35
N ALA A 355 -9.63 -17.89 -7.18
CA ALA A 355 -9.88 -18.83 -8.28
C ALA A 355 -11.38 -19.00 -8.54
N GLN A 356 -11.78 -19.06 -9.80
CA GLN A 356 -13.18 -19.10 -10.23
C GLN A 356 -13.98 -20.23 -9.60
N ASN A 357 -13.40 -21.43 -9.50
CA ASN A 357 -14.09 -22.60 -8.94
C ASN A 357 -13.94 -22.72 -7.42
N ASP A 358 -13.18 -21.83 -6.77
CA ASP A 358 -12.99 -21.84 -5.33
C ASP A 358 -14.17 -21.16 -4.60
N ARG A 359 -15.36 -21.71 -4.78
CA ARG A 359 -16.59 -21.20 -4.15
C ARG A 359 -16.55 -21.27 -2.61
N TRP A 360 -15.65 -22.07 -2.03
CA TRP A 360 -15.47 -22.16 -0.58
C TRP A 360 -14.86 -20.89 0.00
N ALA A 361 -13.97 -20.23 -0.75
CA ALA A 361 -13.32 -18.98 -0.35
C ALA A 361 -14.14 -17.72 -0.67
N ASP A 362 -15.29 -17.83 -1.34
CA ASP A 362 -16.11 -16.68 -1.77
C ASP A 362 -15.30 -15.61 -2.56
N PRO A 363 -14.92 -15.88 -3.82
CA PRO A 363 -14.13 -14.96 -4.64
C PRO A 363 -14.73 -13.55 -4.73
N LYS A 364 -16.08 -13.47 -4.80
CA LYS A 364 -16.79 -12.20 -4.82
C LYS A 364 -16.69 -11.48 -3.47
N GLY A 365 -16.72 -12.21 -2.35
CA GLY A 365 -16.48 -11.64 -1.03
C GLY A 365 -15.06 -11.13 -0.81
N GLU A 366 -14.05 -11.81 -1.35
CA GLU A 366 -12.66 -11.32 -1.35
C GLU A 366 -12.54 -10.02 -2.16
N PHE A 367 -13.14 -9.97 -3.36
CA PHE A 367 -13.18 -8.76 -4.18
C PHE A 367 -13.90 -7.61 -3.47
N LEU A 368 -15.08 -7.86 -2.89
CA LEU A 368 -15.86 -6.82 -2.22
C LEU A 368 -15.18 -6.30 -0.95
N ALA A 369 -14.42 -7.13 -0.24
CA ALA A 369 -13.59 -6.67 0.87
C ALA A 369 -12.49 -5.71 0.39
N ALA A 370 -11.81 -6.03 -0.72
CA ALA A 370 -10.80 -5.17 -1.33
C ALA A 370 -11.39 -3.80 -1.74
N VAL A 371 -12.57 -3.80 -2.35
CA VAL A 371 -13.33 -2.58 -2.67
C VAL A 371 -13.67 -1.78 -1.40
N ALA A 372 -14.14 -2.46 -0.35
CA ALA A 372 -14.54 -1.81 0.91
C ALA A 372 -13.36 -1.28 1.74
N ALA A 373 -12.13 -1.79 1.52
CA ALA A 373 -10.91 -1.30 2.15
C ALA A 373 -10.33 -0.05 1.46
N ALA A 374 -10.64 0.14 0.16
CA ALA A 374 -10.11 1.23 -0.66
C ALA A 374 -10.25 2.66 -0.10
N PRO A 375 -11.29 3.03 0.67
CA PRO A 375 -11.39 4.37 1.26
C PRO A 375 -10.21 4.76 2.16
N VAL A 376 -9.52 3.79 2.78
CA VAL A 376 -8.38 4.10 3.65
C VAL A 376 -7.18 4.62 2.87
N TRP A 377 -6.92 4.11 1.66
CA TRP A 377 -5.85 4.62 0.80
C TRP A 377 -6.06 6.08 0.40
N LYS A 378 -7.32 6.54 0.31
CA LYS A 378 -7.63 7.94 0.01
C LYS A 378 -7.14 8.90 1.10
N LEU A 379 -7.05 8.46 2.35
CA LEU A 379 -6.48 9.26 3.44
C LEU A 379 -4.98 9.57 3.23
N TYR A 380 -4.32 8.78 2.40
CA TYR A 380 -2.92 8.93 2.00
C TYR A 380 -2.76 9.55 0.60
N ASN A 381 -3.83 10.10 0.03
CA ASN A 381 -3.88 10.60 -1.35
C ASN A 381 -3.55 9.53 -2.40
N LEU A 382 -3.84 8.27 -2.09
CA LEU A 382 -3.66 7.14 -2.98
C LEU A 382 -5.01 6.58 -3.45
N GLN A 383 -5.03 6.03 -4.66
CA GLN A 383 -6.18 5.28 -5.14
C GLN A 383 -6.06 3.82 -4.68
N GLY A 384 -7.07 3.33 -3.95
CA GLY A 384 -7.14 1.93 -3.49
C GLY A 384 -7.42 0.96 -4.64
N MET A 385 -8.64 0.42 -4.71
CA MET A 385 -9.04 -0.56 -5.74
C MET A 385 -9.29 0.07 -7.13
N GLY A 386 -9.61 1.37 -7.19
CA GLY A 386 -9.88 2.09 -8.45
C GLY A 386 -11.13 1.69 -9.24
N THR A 387 -11.69 0.51 -8.97
CA THR A 387 -12.93 0.00 -9.56
C THR A 387 -13.84 -0.59 -8.49
N ARG A 388 -15.12 -0.71 -8.81
CA ARG A 388 -16.13 -1.47 -8.04
C ARG A 388 -16.65 -2.69 -8.82
N GLU A 389 -16.17 -2.87 -10.05
CA GLU A 389 -16.56 -3.96 -10.93
C GLU A 389 -15.52 -5.08 -10.83
N MET A 390 -15.99 -6.30 -10.60
CA MET A 390 -15.15 -7.48 -10.55
C MET A 390 -14.59 -7.74 -11.95
N PRO A 391 -13.28 -8.01 -12.09
CA PRO A 391 -12.70 -8.23 -13.42
C PRO A 391 -13.24 -9.52 -14.05
N PRO A 392 -13.17 -9.63 -15.39
CA PRO A 392 -13.26 -10.91 -16.07
C PRO A 392 -12.21 -11.91 -15.54
N VAL A 393 -12.47 -13.19 -15.74
CA VAL A 393 -11.53 -14.26 -15.38
C VAL A 393 -10.22 -14.09 -16.16
N ASP A 394 -9.11 -14.35 -15.48
CA ASP A 394 -7.72 -14.19 -15.96
C ASP A 394 -7.31 -12.75 -16.27
N ALA A 395 -8.07 -11.76 -15.79
CA ALA A 395 -7.72 -10.34 -15.85
C ALA A 395 -7.41 -9.76 -14.46
N SER A 396 -6.38 -8.90 -14.40
CA SER A 396 -6.03 -8.11 -13.21
C SER A 396 -6.59 -6.70 -13.30
N VAL A 397 -7.01 -6.16 -12.17
CA VAL A 397 -7.41 -4.76 -12.00
C VAL A 397 -6.80 -4.19 -10.73
N GLY A 398 -6.79 -2.86 -10.62
CA GLY A 398 -6.49 -2.18 -9.36
C GLY A 398 -5.34 -1.20 -9.39
N GLU A 399 -5.26 -0.38 -8.34
CA GLU A 399 -4.23 0.64 -8.17
C GLU A 399 -3.28 0.27 -7.03
N MET A 400 -3.48 0.79 -5.81
CA MET A 400 -2.72 0.32 -4.65
C MET A 400 -3.29 -0.97 -4.05
N ILE A 401 -4.54 -1.29 -4.36
CA ILE A 401 -5.13 -2.60 -4.11
C ILE A 401 -5.33 -3.28 -5.45
N GLY A 402 -4.55 -4.34 -5.72
CA GLY A 402 -4.68 -5.20 -6.88
C GLY A 402 -5.63 -6.37 -6.64
N TYR A 403 -6.35 -6.77 -7.68
CA TYR A 403 -7.19 -7.96 -7.66
C TYR A 403 -7.18 -8.69 -9.00
N HIS A 404 -7.16 -10.03 -8.95
CA HIS A 404 -7.55 -10.86 -10.09
C HIS A 404 -8.36 -12.07 -9.63
N ILE A 405 -9.13 -12.63 -10.55
CA ILE A 405 -9.74 -13.95 -10.41
C ILE A 405 -9.27 -14.81 -11.58
N ARG A 406 -8.60 -15.93 -11.29
CA ARG A 406 -8.10 -16.84 -12.34
C ARG A 406 -9.05 -17.99 -12.60
N ASN A 407 -8.95 -18.60 -13.78
CA ASN A 407 -9.62 -19.84 -14.08
C ASN A 407 -9.05 -20.99 -13.20
N GLY A 408 -9.89 -21.98 -12.93
CA GLY A 408 -9.50 -23.20 -12.21
C GLY A 408 -9.86 -23.23 -10.73
N ASN A 409 -9.23 -24.16 -10.01
CA ASN A 409 -9.55 -24.53 -8.63
C ASN A 409 -8.60 -23.88 -7.62
N HIS A 410 -8.88 -24.10 -6.33
CA HIS A 410 -8.07 -23.62 -5.20
C HIS A 410 -6.59 -24.07 -5.27
N ASP A 411 -5.68 -23.17 -5.63
CA ASP A 411 -4.25 -23.43 -5.77
C ASP A 411 -3.41 -22.13 -5.81
N LEU A 412 -2.09 -22.25 -5.93
CA LEU A 412 -1.19 -21.14 -6.24
C LEU A 412 -0.37 -21.53 -7.47
N LEU A 413 -0.68 -20.92 -8.61
CA LEU A 413 -0.13 -21.27 -9.91
C LEU A 413 0.87 -20.21 -10.39
N GLN A 414 1.63 -20.56 -11.43
CA GLN A 414 2.55 -19.61 -12.06
C GLN A 414 1.83 -18.37 -12.62
N PHE A 415 0.58 -18.51 -13.09
CA PHE A 415 -0.24 -17.36 -13.47
C PHE A 415 -0.35 -16.35 -12.32
N ASP A 416 -0.71 -16.79 -11.12
CA ASP A 416 -0.86 -15.93 -9.94
C ASP A 416 0.46 -15.21 -9.63
N TRP A 417 1.57 -15.95 -9.64
CA TRP A 417 2.92 -15.41 -9.44
C TRP A 417 3.30 -14.36 -10.48
N ASN A 418 2.89 -14.51 -11.74
CA ASN A 418 3.12 -13.50 -12.77
C ASN A 418 2.42 -12.19 -12.40
N GLN A 419 1.13 -12.27 -12.02
CA GLN A 419 0.36 -11.08 -11.65
C GLN A 419 0.93 -10.39 -10.40
N PHE A 420 1.40 -11.18 -9.43
CA PHE A 420 2.05 -10.66 -8.23
C PHE A 420 3.36 -9.95 -8.55
N ALA A 421 4.18 -10.52 -9.44
CA ALA A 421 5.44 -9.92 -9.86
C ALA A 421 5.22 -8.66 -10.70
N ASP A 422 4.27 -8.68 -11.64
CA ASP A 422 3.89 -7.50 -12.43
C ASP A 422 3.48 -6.33 -11.53
N PHE A 423 2.67 -6.62 -10.51
CA PHE A 423 2.24 -5.60 -9.56
C PHE A 423 3.37 -5.13 -8.64
N ALA A 424 4.23 -6.04 -8.17
CA ALA A 424 5.40 -5.66 -7.39
C ALA A 424 6.39 -4.81 -8.19
N ASP A 425 6.64 -5.14 -9.46
CA ASP A 425 7.47 -4.34 -10.38
C ASP A 425 6.89 -2.93 -10.53
N SER A 426 5.56 -2.81 -10.68
CA SER A 426 4.88 -1.52 -10.80
C SER A 426 4.85 -0.69 -9.51
N LYS A 427 4.74 -1.32 -8.34
CA LYS A 427 4.42 -0.61 -7.09
C LYS A 427 5.60 -0.45 -6.13
N LEU A 428 6.66 -1.23 -6.30
CA LEU A 428 7.86 -1.18 -5.48
C LEU A 428 9.08 -0.66 -6.25
N GLU A 429 8.85 0.00 -7.39
CA GLU A 429 9.85 0.69 -8.20
C GLU A 429 11.14 -0.11 -8.31
N LYS A 430 11.03 -1.31 -8.89
CA LYS A 430 12.23 -1.97 -9.36
C LYS A 430 12.74 -1.17 -10.54
N ASP A 431 13.89 -0.52 -10.35
CA ASP A 431 14.77 -0.10 -11.44
C ASP A 431 15.07 -1.32 -12.30
N THR A 432 14.13 -1.60 -13.20
CA THR A 432 14.24 -2.70 -14.14
C THR A 432 14.99 -2.11 -15.31
N VAL A 433 16.31 -2.06 -15.15
CA VAL A 433 17.22 -2.08 -16.29
C VAL A 433 16.82 -3.30 -17.14
N LEU A 434 16.26 -2.98 -18.31
CA LEU A 434 15.97 -3.84 -19.47
C LEU A 434 14.61 -4.58 -19.49
N LYS A 435 13.56 -3.86 -19.91
CA LYS A 435 13.03 -4.06 -21.27
C LYS A 435 12.87 -2.70 -21.96
N SER A 436 13.37 -2.65 -23.19
CA SER A 436 13.32 -1.53 -24.14
C SER A 436 12.08 -0.63 -23.98
N ASN A 437 12.29 0.59 -23.49
CA ASN A 437 11.31 1.68 -23.50
C ASN A 437 11.12 2.30 -24.89
N ASP A 438 11.46 1.58 -25.97
CA ASP A 438 11.27 2.07 -27.32
C ASP A 438 9.78 2.12 -27.73
N HIS A 439 8.86 1.56 -26.93
CA HIS A 439 7.45 1.42 -27.31
C HIS A 439 6.41 1.95 -26.31
N ILE A 440 6.79 2.64 -25.23
CA ILE A 440 5.83 3.46 -24.47
C ILE A 440 6.04 4.92 -24.90
N PRO A 441 5.05 5.53 -25.58
CA PRO A 441 5.13 6.95 -25.93
C PRO A 441 5.43 7.76 -24.66
N PRO A 442 6.39 8.72 -24.68
CA PRO A 442 6.70 9.59 -23.53
C PRO A 442 5.46 10.22 -22.89
N GLU A 443 4.40 10.41 -23.69
CA GLU A 443 3.08 10.87 -23.27
C GLU A 443 2.40 9.98 -22.21
N LEU A 444 2.53 8.65 -22.29
CA LEU A 444 1.93 7.71 -21.32
C LEU A 444 2.67 7.70 -19.98
N ARG A 445 4.00 7.81 -19.99
CA ARG A 445 4.82 8.00 -18.76
C ARG A 445 4.49 9.33 -18.09
N ASN A 446 4.40 10.40 -18.87
CA ASN A 446 4.07 11.73 -18.35
C ASN A 446 2.65 11.77 -17.78
N ASN A 447 1.67 11.12 -18.42
CA ASN A 447 0.31 11.04 -17.89
C ASN A 447 0.24 10.29 -16.55
N GLN A 448 1.05 9.23 -16.36
CA GLN A 448 1.10 8.51 -15.10
C GLN A 448 1.69 9.35 -13.96
N ILE A 449 2.76 10.11 -14.22
CA ILE A 449 3.43 11.01 -13.25
C ILE A 449 2.56 12.24 -12.90
N LEU A 450 1.60 12.60 -13.76
CA LEU A 450 0.68 13.70 -13.48
C LEU A 450 -0.57 13.28 -12.70
N ASN A 451 -0.94 12.00 -12.75
CA ASN A 451 -2.20 11.51 -12.19
C ASN A 451 -2.16 11.35 -10.67
N ASP A 452 -0.99 11.28 -10.05
CA ASP A 452 -0.81 11.21 -8.59
C ASP A 452 -0.60 12.60 -7.94
N PHE A 453 -0.59 13.69 -8.71
CA PHE A 453 -0.41 15.05 -8.18
C PHE A 453 -1.72 15.71 -7.73
N HIS A 454 -2.02 15.56 -6.44
CA HIS A 454 -3.22 16.11 -5.80
C HIS A 454 -2.90 16.83 -4.47
N PRO A 455 -2.36 18.06 -4.53
CA PRO A 455 -1.99 18.85 -3.35
C PRO A 455 -3.23 19.31 -2.55
N ASP A 456 -3.10 19.37 -1.21
CA ASP A 456 -4.14 19.88 -0.32
C ASP A 456 -3.86 21.34 0.09
N GLN A 457 -4.57 22.26 -0.54
CA GLN A 457 -4.41 23.71 -0.37
C GLN A 457 -5.47 24.33 0.58
N ARG A 458 -6.16 23.52 1.39
CA ARG A 458 -7.27 24.00 2.25
C ARG A 458 -6.82 24.74 3.51
N VAL A 459 -5.65 24.39 4.05
CA VAL A 459 -5.08 24.98 5.27
C VAL A 459 -3.71 25.54 4.96
N LEU A 460 -3.49 26.81 5.27
CA LEU A 460 -2.19 27.46 5.14
C LEU A 460 -1.62 27.81 6.54
N PRO A 461 -0.31 27.65 6.78
CA PRO A 461 0.67 27.18 5.80
C PRO A 461 0.60 25.66 5.55
N VAL A 462 0.92 25.22 4.35
CA VAL A 462 1.00 23.78 4.03
C VAL A 462 2.30 23.20 4.57
N TYR A 463 2.23 22.19 5.44
CA TYR A 463 3.45 21.57 5.96
C TYR A 463 4.27 20.90 4.84
N PRO A 464 5.57 21.21 4.72
CA PRO A 464 6.41 20.55 3.73
C PRO A 464 6.47 19.03 3.95
N PRO A 465 6.51 18.21 2.88
CA PRO A 465 6.87 16.80 2.96
C PRO A 465 8.21 16.60 3.68
N ALA A 466 8.39 15.45 4.35
CA ALA A 466 9.59 15.18 5.14
C ALA A 466 10.89 15.17 4.32
N ASP A 467 10.79 14.86 3.02
CA ASP A 467 11.85 14.81 2.01
C ASP A 467 11.97 16.11 1.19
N ALA A 468 11.14 17.13 1.45
CA ALA A 468 11.20 18.39 0.74
C ALA A 468 12.35 19.27 1.23
N VAL A 469 13.02 19.92 0.28
CA VAL A 469 14.00 20.96 0.57
C VAL A 469 13.29 22.30 0.72
N ILE A 470 13.28 22.81 1.96
CA ILE A 470 12.71 24.12 2.27
C ILE A 470 13.67 25.21 1.79
N LEU A 471 13.15 26.14 0.98
CA LEU A 471 13.86 27.30 0.42
C LEU A 471 13.55 28.60 1.18
N VAL A 472 12.30 28.77 1.62
CA VAL A 472 11.86 29.89 2.49
C VAL A 472 10.99 29.30 3.61
N GLY A 473 11.36 29.54 4.87
CA GLY A 473 10.64 29.04 6.04
C GLY A 473 10.96 29.85 7.29
N ARG A 474 10.28 29.54 8.40
CA ARG A 474 10.59 30.16 9.71
C ARG A 474 11.93 29.64 10.24
N ASP A 475 12.61 30.49 11.02
CA ASP A 475 13.85 30.15 11.74
C ASP A 475 15.01 29.65 10.85
N MET A 476 15.02 30.04 9.57
CA MET A 476 16.07 29.70 8.63
C MET A 476 16.44 30.86 7.71
N LYS A 477 17.67 30.83 7.19
CA LYS A 477 18.07 31.74 6.12
C LYS A 477 17.48 31.24 4.78
N PRO A 478 16.91 32.13 3.95
CA PRO A 478 16.46 31.77 2.61
C PRO A 478 17.60 31.15 1.79
N LYS A 479 17.31 30.05 1.10
CA LYS A 479 18.28 29.33 0.25
C LYS A 479 18.34 29.90 -1.16
N PHE A 480 18.66 31.20 -1.25
CA PHE A 480 18.74 31.93 -2.51
C PHE A 480 20.01 32.79 -2.58
N THR A 481 20.48 33.01 -3.81
CA THR A 481 21.50 34.00 -4.15
C THR A 481 20.89 35.10 -5.02
N ALA A 482 21.49 36.29 -5.00
CA ALA A 482 21.21 37.30 -6.02
C ALA A 482 21.67 36.79 -7.40
N MET A 483 21.22 37.43 -8.50
CA MET A 483 21.60 37.01 -9.85
C MET A 483 23.12 37.04 -10.11
N ASN A 484 23.91 37.79 -9.34
CA ASN A 484 25.38 37.80 -9.45
C ASN A 484 26.06 36.70 -8.60
N GLY A 485 25.30 35.85 -7.90
CA GLY A 485 25.78 34.81 -7.00
C GLY A 485 26.12 35.30 -5.58
N GLY A 486 25.96 36.61 -5.31
CA GLY A 486 26.14 37.20 -3.99
C GLY A 486 24.91 37.00 -3.07
N PRO A 487 24.96 37.57 -1.86
CA PRO A 487 23.82 37.57 -0.95
C PRO A 487 22.63 38.34 -1.55
N ILE A 488 21.40 37.90 -1.22
CA ILE A 488 20.16 38.59 -1.58
C ILE A 488 19.97 39.86 -0.74
N ASP A 489 19.29 40.86 -1.31
CA ASP A 489 18.88 42.10 -0.63
C ASP A 489 17.35 42.17 -0.40
N TRP A 490 16.65 41.06 -0.63
CA TRP A 490 15.23 40.91 -0.30
C TRP A 490 15.04 40.84 1.21
N ALA A 491 14.12 41.63 1.75
CA ALA A 491 13.87 41.69 3.18
C ALA A 491 13.29 40.35 3.67
N ALA A 492 13.88 39.77 4.72
CA ALA A 492 13.47 38.50 5.30
C ALA A 492 13.15 38.67 6.79
N GLU A 493 11.87 38.56 7.15
CA GLU A 493 11.37 38.75 8.51
C GLU A 493 10.35 37.66 8.84
N ASP A 494 10.50 36.98 9.98
CA ASP A 494 9.59 35.93 10.48
C ASP A 494 9.23 34.82 9.46
N GLY A 495 10.20 34.44 8.63
CA GLY A 495 10.03 33.43 7.57
C GLY A 495 9.25 33.91 6.34
N VAL A 496 9.05 35.23 6.21
CA VAL A 496 8.48 35.90 5.04
C VAL A 496 9.58 36.65 4.30
N LEU A 497 9.73 36.35 3.02
CA LEU A 497 10.66 37.00 2.11
C LEU A 497 9.90 38.00 1.23
N THR A 498 10.27 39.27 1.25
CA THR A 498 9.60 40.33 0.47
C THR A 498 10.49 40.82 -0.66
N ALA A 499 9.94 40.84 -1.88
CA ALA A 499 10.65 41.31 -3.06
C ALA A 499 11.09 42.77 -2.94
N THR A 500 12.39 43.03 -3.07
CA THR A 500 12.95 44.38 -3.10
C THR A 500 12.91 44.90 -4.53
N ARG A 501 12.19 46.01 -4.73
CA ARG A 501 12.04 46.65 -6.04
C ARG A 501 13.39 47.10 -6.59
N SER A 502 13.65 46.81 -7.86
CA SER A 502 14.77 47.40 -8.60
C SER A 502 14.30 48.32 -9.72
N ALA A 503 15.10 49.35 -10.02
CA ALA A 503 14.78 50.34 -11.06
C ALA A 503 14.69 49.74 -12.48
N ARG A 504 15.21 48.53 -12.69
CA ARG A 504 15.22 47.84 -13.99
C ARG A 504 14.42 46.53 -13.99
N HIS A 505 13.73 46.17 -12.90
CA HIS A 505 13.02 44.88 -12.76
C HIS A 505 13.93 43.67 -13.00
N ILE A 506 15.16 43.73 -12.49
CA ILE A 506 16.20 42.70 -12.66
C ILE A 506 16.72 42.17 -11.33
N ASN A 507 15.99 42.34 -10.23
CA ASN A 507 16.44 41.84 -8.92
C ASN A 507 15.82 40.49 -8.58
N HIS A 508 15.80 39.58 -9.55
CA HIS A 508 15.37 38.21 -9.32
C HIS A 508 16.37 37.50 -8.41
N ILE A 509 15.89 36.50 -7.66
CA ILE A 509 16.74 35.66 -6.82
C ILE A 509 16.70 34.22 -7.30
N VAL A 510 17.81 33.51 -7.12
CA VAL A 510 18.08 32.18 -7.69
C VAL A 510 18.23 31.17 -6.56
N SER A 511 17.49 30.07 -6.56
CA SER A 511 17.66 29.05 -5.51
C SER A 511 19.05 28.43 -5.57
N THR A 512 19.62 28.12 -4.41
CA THR A 512 20.88 27.35 -4.35
C THR A 512 20.66 25.88 -4.68
N GLU A 513 19.42 25.40 -4.58
CA GLU A 513 19.02 24.05 -4.95
C GLU A 513 18.70 23.99 -6.44
N VAL A 514 19.16 22.92 -7.08
CA VAL A 514 18.78 22.54 -8.46
C VAL A 514 18.00 21.23 -8.45
N PHE A 515 17.22 20.98 -9.49
CA PHE A 515 16.40 19.79 -9.67
C PHE A 515 16.16 19.56 -11.17
N GLN A 516 15.88 18.33 -11.60
CA GLN A 516 15.40 18.07 -12.96
C GLN A 516 13.87 18.05 -13.00
N ASP A 517 13.25 17.16 -12.20
CA ASP A 517 11.81 17.04 -12.04
C ASP A 517 11.44 17.31 -10.58
N ALA A 518 10.33 18.00 -10.33
CA ALA A 518 9.97 18.36 -8.96
C ALA A 518 8.48 18.66 -8.76
N ASP A 519 8.04 18.43 -7.52
CA ASP A 519 6.92 19.13 -6.92
C ASP A 519 7.43 20.41 -6.25
N ILE A 520 6.87 21.54 -6.63
CA ILE A 520 7.24 22.88 -6.17
C ILE A 520 6.04 23.49 -5.47
N HIS A 521 6.26 23.94 -4.24
CA HIS A 521 5.25 24.64 -3.46
C HIS A 521 5.72 26.06 -3.15
N ALA A 522 4.81 27.02 -3.26
CA ALA A 522 5.06 28.39 -2.87
C ALA A 522 3.78 29.05 -2.35
N GLU A 523 3.84 29.57 -1.12
CA GLU A 523 2.86 30.54 -0.64
C GLU A 523 3.34 31.95 -0.93
N PHE A 524 2.48 32.76 -1.53
CA PHE A 524 2.83 34.11 -1.94
C PHE A 524 1.67 35.08 -1.73
N MET A 525 1.96 36.37 -1.68
CA MET A 525 0.96 37.42 -1.48
C MET A 525 1.29 38.58 -2.41
N THR A 526 0.35 38.90 -3.30
CA THR A 526 0.43 40.09 -4.15
C THR A 526 0.12 41.34 -3.31
N SER A 527 0.79 42.44 -3.63
CA SER A 527 0.68 43.68 -2.87
C SER A 527 -0.47 44.55 -3.39
N PRO A 528 -1.27 45.22 -2.54
CA PRO A 528 -2.32 46.14 -3.01
C PRO A 528 -1.80 47.48 -3.57
N ILE A 529 -0.52 47.81 -3.36
CA ILE A 529 0.09 49.08 -3.83
C ILE A 529 0.84 48.94 -5.17
N ALA A 530 0.73 47.80 -5.83
CA ALA A 530 1.24 47.51 -7.17
C ALA A 530 0.38 46.40 -7.80
N HIS A 531 0.39 46.21 -9.12
CA HIS A 531 -0.46 45.20 -9.79
C HIS A 531 -0.02 43.73 -9.57
N GLY A 532 0.67 43.42 -8.48
CA GLY A 532 1.06 42.06 -8.12
C GLY A 532 2.00 41.33 -9.09
N ASN A 533 2.55 42.01 -10.10
CA ASN A 533 3.34 41.38 -11.16
C ASN A 533 4.65 40.77 -10.61
N SER A 534 4.79 39.45 -10.74
CA SER A 534 5.95 38.63 -10.36
C SER A 534 5.83 37.26 -11.06
N GLY A 535 6.69 36.29 -10.71
CA GLY A 535 6.66 34.96 -11.29
C GLY A 535 7.57 33.97 -10.57
N LEU A 536 7.19 32.70 -10.67
CA LEU A 536 8.02 31.54 -10.31
C LEU A 536 8.64 30.99 -11.60
N TYR A 537 9.92 31.28 -11.85
CA TYR A 537 10.61 30.73 -13.02
C TYR A 537 11.26 29.40 -12.66
N ILE A 538 10.77 28.34 -13.29
CA ILE A 538 11.33 26.99 -13.21
C ILE A 538 12.46 26.89 -14.24
N HIS A 539 13.64 26.52 -13.74
CA HIS A 539 14.90 26.44 -14.49
C HIS A 539 15.27 27.77 -15.17
N GLY A 540 14.72 28.91 -14.73
CA GLY A 540 14.92 30.20 -15.37
C GLY A 540 14.33 30.32 -16.79
N HIS A 541 13.53 29.35 -17.23
CA HIS A 541 13.01 29.29 -18.60
C HIS A 541 11.49 29.33 -18.69
N TYR A 542 10.82 28.78 -17.68
CA TYR A 542 9.38 28.57 -17.70
C TYR A 542 8.75 29.26 -16.51
N GLU A 543 7.85 30.20 -16.76
CA GLU A 543 7.25 31.02 -15.71
C GLU A 543 5.84 30.54 -15.39
N MET A 544 5.64 30.19 -14.12
CA MET A 544 4.31 30.16 -13.52
C MET A 544 3.99 31.57 -13.03
N GLN A 545 3.00 32.18 -13.67
CA GLN A 545 2.73 33.61 -13.54
C GLN A 545 2.16 33.98 -12.17
N ILE A 546 2.66 35.07 -11.57
CA ILE A 546 2.06 35.71 -10.40
C ILE A 546 1.58 37.10 -10.83
N TYR A 547 0.28 37.36 -10.74
CA TYR A 547 -0.30 38.61 -11.23
C TYR A 547 -1.57 38.94 -10.46
N ASP A 548 -1.92 40.22 -10.37
CA ASP A 548 -3.22 40.61 -9.84
C ASP A 548 -4.31 40.31 -10.88
N SER A 549 -4.91 39.12 -10.76
CA SER A 549 -5.97 38.64 -11.65
C SER A 549 -7.31 38.46 -10.94
N PHE A 550 -7.48 38.95 -9.70
CA PHE A 550 -8.73 38.78 -8.96
C PHE A 550 -9.91 39.43 -9.69
N GLY A 551 -10.99 38.68 -9.89
CA GLY A 551 -12.20 39.17 -10.55
C GLY A 551 -12.10 39.32 -12.08
N VAL A 552 -10.96 38.98 -12.70
CA VAL A 552 -10.82 38.94 -14.17
C VAL A 552 -11.78 37.89 -14.75
N LYS A 553 -12.70 38.35 -15.61
CA LYS A 553 -13.72 37.48 -16.25
C LYS A 553 -13.21 36.76 -17.49
N GLN A 554 -12.32 37.40 -18.25
CA GLN A 554 -11.76 36.83 -19.48
C GLN A 554 -10.27 36.57 -19.28
N ILE A 555 -9.95 35.34 -18.88
CA ILE A 555 -8.56 34.90 -18.64
C ILE A 555 -7.78 34.72 -19.95
N THR A 556 -6.54 35.18 -19.91
CA THR A 556 -5.55 35.20 -20.98
C THR A 556 -4.25 34.50 -20.55
N GLN A 557 -3.24 34.47 -21.43
CA GLN A 557 -1.91 33.94 -21.09
C GLN A 557 -1.06 34.88 -20.21
N GLN A 558 -1.60 36.05 -19.83
CA GLN A 558 -0.92 37.00 -18.92
C GLN A 558 -1.42 36.89 -17.48
N ASP A 559 -2.55 36.22 -17.28
CA ASP A 559 -3.20 36.12 -15.97
C ASP A 559 -2.55 35.06 -15.09
N GLU A 560 -2.76 35.21 -13.79
CA GLU A 560 -2.25 34.33 -12.77
C GLU A 560 -2.70 32.87 -12.96
N GLY A 561 -1.76 31.95 -12.78
CA GLY A 561 -1.94 30.52 -13.03
C GLY A 561 -1.58 30.10 -14.44
N SER A 562 -1.25 31.05 -15.32
CA SER A 562 -0.71 30.73 -16.65
C SER A 562 0.68 30.13 -16.55
N LEU A 563 0.94 29.13 -17.41
CA LEU A 563 2.29 28.86 -17.88
C LEU A 563 2.57 29.92 -18.95
N TYR A 564 3.22 31.01 -18.53
CA TYR A 564 3.24 32.27 -19.27
C TYR A 564 3.72 32.08 -20.72
N ARG A 565 2.93 32.59 -21.68
CA ARG A 565 3.11 32.43 -23.15
C ARG A 565 3.01 31.02 -23.74
N PHE A 566 2.71 30.00 -22.93
CA PHE A 566 2.39 28.65 -23.40
C PHE A 566 0.91 28.37 -23.31
N LYS A 567 0.33 28.53 -22.11
CA LYS A 567 -1.05 28.13 -21.83
C LYS A 567 -1.67 29.03 -20.76
N LYS A 568 -2.86 29.56 -21.06
CA LYS A 568 -3.67 30.30 -20.07
C LYS A 568 -4.13 29.34 -18.96
N PRO A 569 -4.46 29.83 -17.75
CA PRO A 569 -5.03 28.96 -16.72
C PRO A 569 -6.38 28.36 -17.18
N LEU A 570 -6.74 27.20 -16.62
CA LEU A 570 -8.04 26.57 -16.85
C LEU A 570 -9.18 27.39 -16.24
N VAL A 571 -8.94 27.98 -15.06
CA VAL A 571 -9.89 28.80 -14.31
C VAL A 571 -9.16 29.96 -13.65
N ASN A 572 -9.86 31.07 -13.44
CA ASN A 572 -9.35 32.12 -12.56
C ASN A 572 -9.52 31.67 -11.10
N ALA A 573 -8.41 31.40 -10.43
CA ALA A 573 -8.37 31.01 -9.02
C ALA A 573 -7.68 32.05 -8.12
N ALA A 574 -7.38 33.24 -8.66
CA ALA A 574 -6.77 34.32 -7.91
C ALA A 574 -7.66 34.77 -6.74
N ARG A 575 -7.03 35.16 -5.64
CA ARG A 575 -7.61 35.82 -4.48
C ARG A 575 -7.26 37.32 -4.53
N PRO A 576 -7.99 38.18 -3.80
CA PRO A 576 -7.67 39.61 -3.74
C PRO A 576 -6.23 39.88 -3.31
N THR A 577 -5.65 40.99 -3.77
CA THR A 577 -4.35 41.46 -3.28
C THR A 577 -4.36 41.63 -1.76
N GLY A 578 -3.26 41.25 -1.11
CA GLY A 578 -3.17 41.22 0.35
C GLY A 578 -3.57 39.90 0.99
N ASP A 579 -4.18 38.97 0.25
CA ASP A 579 -4.43 37.61 0.72
C ASP A 579 -3.27 36.68 0.37
N TRP A 580 -3.01 35.70 1.23
CA TRP A 580 -2.09 34.61 0.91
C TRP A 580 -2.70 33.70 -0.15
N GLN A 581 -1.89 33.43 -1.15
CA GLN A 581 -2.13 32.52 -2.25
C GLN A 581 -1.17 31.35 -2.15
N VAL A 582 -1.51 30.26 -2.82
CA VAL A 582 -0.71 29.03 -2.81
C VAL A 582 -0.63 28.42 -4.19
N TYR A 583 0.60 28.16 -4.62
CA TYR A 583 0.92 27.31 -5.75
C TYR A 583 1.42 25.97 -5.28
N ASP A 584 0.91 24.92 -5.92
CA ASP A 584 1.51 23.60 -5.96
C ASP A 584 1.65 23.19 -7.42
N ILE A 585 2.89 22.94 -7.85
CA ILE A 585 3.26 22.73 -9.25
C ILE A 585 4.04 21.44 -9.35
N ARG A 586 3.55 20.48 -10.15
CA ARG A 586 4.35 19.35 -10.62
C ARG A 586 4.95 19.70 -11.97
N PHE A 587 6.27 19.68 -12.02
CA PHE A 587 7.06 20.02 -13.19
C PHE A 587 7.93 18.85 -13.60
N ILE A 588 7.85 18.49 -14.88
CA ILE A 588 8.73 17.51 -15.53
C ILE A 588 9.47 18.22 -16.65
N ALA A 589 10.80 18.20 -16.59
CA ALA A 589 11.65 18.89 -17.56
C ALA A 589 11.56 18.25 -18.97
N PRO A 590 11.70 19.04 -20.05
CA PRO A 590 11.90 18.47 -21.39
C PRO A 590 13.15 17.60 -21.39
N ARG A 591 13.09 16.46 -22.06
CA ARG A 591 14.27 15.61 -22.26
C ARG A 591 14.89 15.93 -23.60
N ARG A 592 16.21 16.04 -23.61
CA ARG A 592 17.00 16.38 -24.79
C ARG A 592 18.11 15.37 -25.01
N ASP A 593 18.53 15.22 -26.26
CA ASP A 593 19.73 14.46 -26.59
C ASP A 593 20.99 15.32 -26.46
N LYS A 594 22.14 14.71 -26.77
CA LYS A 594 23.46 15.33 -26.76
C LYS A 594 23.62 16.49 -27.77
N ASP A 595 22.74 16.57 -28.77
CA ASP A 595 22.73 17.58 -29.82
C ASP A 595 21.67 18.68 -29.52
N ASP A 596 21.19 18.73 -28.27
CA ASP A 596 20.18 19.64 -27.73
C ASP A 596 18.79 19.49 -28.38
N GLN A 597 18.54 18.39 -29.10
CA GLN A 597 17.25 18.11 -29.71
C GLN A 597 16.26 17.56 -28.69
N ILE A 598 15.02 18.03 -28.74
CA ILE A 598 13.98 17.62 -27.81
C ILE A 598 13.52 16.20 -28.13
N LEU A 599 13.79 15.28 -27.20
CA LEU A 599 13.30 13.90 -27.20
C LEU A 599 11.88 13.80 -26.62
N SER A 600 11.58 14.59 -25.59
CA SER A 600 10.22 14.69 -25.02
C SER A 600 9.93 16.10 -24.53
N GLN A 601 8.68 16.54 -24.75
CA GLN A 601 8.21 17.83 -24.24
C GLN A 601 8.23 17.83 -22.70
N GLY A 602 8.54 18.98 -22.12
CA GLY A 602 8.31 19.21 -20.70
C GLY A 602 6.82 19.34 -20.43
N ILE A 603 6.40 19.07 -19.20
CA ILE A 603 4.98 19.11 -18.81
C ILE A 603 4.79 19.71 -17.41
N VAL A 604 3.73 20.51 -17.25
CA VAL A 604 3.32 21.11 -15.98
C VAL A 604 1.88 20.75 -15.63
N LYS A 605 1.65 20.36 -14.38
CA LYS A 605 0.34 20.36 -13.73
C LYS A 605 0.40 21.24 -12.49
N ALA A 606 -0.54 22.15 -12.35
CA ALA A 606 -0.48 23.17 -11.30
C ALA A 606 -1.85 23.44 -10.68
N TRP A 607 -1.85 23.61 -9.36
CA TRP A 607 -2.99 24.02 -8.55
C TRP A 607 -2.73 25.41 -7.96
N LEU A 608 -3.76 26.25 -8.01
CA LEU A 608 -3.78 27.57 -7.40
C LEU A 608 -5.02 27.66 -6.50
N ASN A 609 -4.82 27.96 -5.22
CA ASN A 609 -5.90 28.22 -4.25
C ASN A 609 -7.03 27.16 -4.22
N GLY A 610 -6.66 25.89 -4.34
CA GLY A 610 -7.55 24.73 -4.33
C GLY A 610 -8.20 24.41 -5.68
N LYS A 611 -7.74 25.03 -6.77
CA LYS A 611 -8.26 24.82 -8.13
C LYS A 611 -7.14 24.42 -9.09
N LEU A 612 -7.42 23.42 -9.92
CA LEU A 612 -6.53 23.00 -10.99
C LEU A 612 -6.47 24.09 -12.08
N VAL A 613 -5.30 24.70 -12.28
CA VAL A 613 -5.09 25.79 -13.24
C VAL A 613 -4.26 25.38 -14.45
N GLN A 614 -3.42 24.35 -14.32
CA GLN A 614 -2.77 23.68 -15.45
C GLN A 614 -2.95 22.18 -15.29
N ASP A 615 -3.39 21.51 -16.35
CA ASP A 615 -3.52 20.05 -16.40
C ASP A 615 -2.79 19.54 -17.63
N GLY A 616 -1.58 19.01 -17.42
CA GLY A 616 -0.71 18.50 -18.48
C GLY A 616 -0.32 19.55 -19.53
N ALA A 617 -0.01 20.78 -19.13
CA ALA A 617 0.45 21.81 -20.05
C ALA A 617 1.87 21.49 -20.56
N THR A 618 2.02 21.23 -21.86
CA THR A 618 3.32 20.89 -22.44
C THR A 618 4.09 22.10 -22.97
N PHE A 619 5.41 22.00 -22.96
CA PHE A 619 6.33 23.03 -23.45
C PHE A 619 7.63 22.41 -23.97
N THR A 620 8.34 23.16 -24.81
CA THR A 620 9.55 22.68 -25.50
C THR A 620 10.71 23.64 -25.27
N GLU A 621 10.59 24.84 -25.83
CA GLU A 621 11.59 25.89 -25.76
C GLU A 621 11.06 27.10 -25.00
N PRO A 622 11.93 27.88 -24.33
CA PRO A 622 11.55 29.13 -23.68
C PRO A 622 10.91 30.09 -24.69
N ARG A 623 9.62 30.39 -24.53
CA ARG A 623 8.90 31.35 -25.39
C ARG A 623 8.94 32.78 -24.87
N SER A 624 9.23 32.96 -23.59
CA SER A 624 9.38 34.29 -23.01
C SER A 624 10.71 34.91 -23.47
N PRO A 625 10.69 36.14 -24.03
CA PRO A 625 11.92 36.89 -24.22
C PRO A 625 12.48 37.40 -22.88
N TYR A 626 11.63 37.50 -21.85
CA TYR A 626 11.94 38.05 -20.53
C TYR A 626 12.39 36.96 -19.55
N ILE A 627 13.40 36.17 -19.93
CA ILE A 627 13.99 35.16 -19.05
C ILE A 627 15.29 35.68 -18.40
N PRO A 628 15.62 35.25 -17.16
CA PRO A 628 16.85 35.65 -16.46
C PRO A 628 18.14 35.48 -17.27
N TYR A 629 18.20 34.52 -18.19
CA TYR A 629 19.40 34.27 -19.01
C TYR A 629 19.55 35.19 -20.23
N LYS A 630 18.60 36.08 -20.51
CA LYS A 630 18.68 37.03 -21.63
C LYS A 630 18.94 38.47 -21.18
N HIS A 631 18.45 38.86 -20.01
CA HIS A 631 18.53 40.23 -19.51
C HIS A 631 19.24 40.27 -18.15
N GLY A 632 20.25 41.14 -18.00
CA GLY A 632 21.01 41.23 -16.75
C GLY A 632 21.96 40.04 -16.49
N VAL A 633 22.43 39.38 -17.56
CA VAL A 633 23.23 38.15 -17.50
C VAL A 633 24.58 38.39 -16.82
N THR A 634 24.79 37.70 -15.70
CA THR A 634 26.05 37.71 -14.95
C THR A 634 26.89 36.47 -15.26
N THR A 635 28.15 36.45 -14.84
CA THR A 635 28.99 35.24 -14.90
C THR A 635 28.38 34.09 -14.08
N HIS A 636 27.69 34.39 -12.99
CA HIS A 636 26.98 33.40 -12.20
C HIS A 636 25.81 32.79 -12.98
N LEU A 637 24.94 33.61 -13.59
CA LEU A 637 23.82 33.09 -14.39
C LEU A 637 24.28 32.27 -15.60
N LYS A 638 25.40 32.64 -16.25
CA LYS A 638 25.99 31.81 -17.31
C LYS A 638 26.36 30.41 -16.83
N LYS A 639 26.95 30.31 -15.63
CA LYS A 639 27.27 29.01 -15.02
C LYS A 639 26.02 28.21 -14.68
N VAL A 640 25.00 28.87 -14.13
CA VAL A 640 23.71 28.22 -13.83
C VAL A 640 23.05 27.68 -15.11
N GLU A 641 23.00 28.48 -16.17
CA GLU A 641 22.44 28.04 -17.47
C GLU A 641 23.27 26.91 -18.09
N GLN A 642 24.59 26.97 -17.95
CA GLN A 642 25.48 25.92 -18.42
C GLN A 642 25.22 24.60 -17.66
N THR A 643 25.10 24.63 -16.34
CA THR A 643 24.72 23.46 -15.55
C THR A 643 23.39 22.88 -16.02
N LEU A 644 22.38 23.73 -16.23
CA LEU A 644 21.08 23.27 -16.76
C LEU A 644 21.23 22.57 -18.12
N LYS A 645 22.05 23.09 -19.03
CA LYS A 645 22.30 22.46 -20.34
C LYS A 645 23.06 21.14 -20.23
N GLU A 646 24.02 21.05 -19.30
CA GLU A 646 24.87 19.88 -19.13
C GLU A 646 24.19 18.73 -18.36
N THR A 647 23.36 19.06 -17.36
CA THR A 647 22.78 18.06 -16.44
C THR A 647 21.27 17.90 -16.59
N GLY A 648 20.60 18.85 -17.25
CA GLY A 648 19.14 18.95 -17.25
C GLY A 648 18.54 19.44 -15.92
N GLN A 649 19.38 19.76 -14.92
CA GLN A 649 18.94 20.25 -13.62
C GLN A 649 19.08 21.77 -13.53
N GLY A 650 18.01 22.45 -13.13
CA GLY A 650 17.99 23.91 -13.00
C GLY A 650 17.44 24.38 -11.65
N PRO A 651 17.60 25.67 -11.32
CA PRO A 651 17.07 26.23 -10.08
C PRO A 651 15.63 26.75 -10.25
N LEU A 652 15.02 27.13 -9.13
CA LEU A 652 13.83 27.96 -9.07
C LEU A 652 14.25 29.43 -8.92
N PHE A 653 13.65 30.34 -9.69
CA PHE A 653 13.81 31.78 -9.47
C PHE A 653 12.52 32.39 -8.93
N LEU A 654 12.66 33.37 -8.04
CA LEU A 654 11.59 34.28 -7.66
C LEU A 654 11.84 35.64 -8.32
N GLN A 655 10.85 36.12 -9.06
CA GLN A 655 10.99 37.31 -9.90
C GLN A 655 10.67 38.61 -9.14
N ASP A 656 11.61 39.56 -9.15
CA ASP A 656 11.29 40.99 -8.99
C ASP A 656 10.71 41.55 -10.29
N HIS A 657 9.51 42.13 -10.23
CA HIS A 657 8.97 42.94 -11.33
C HIS A 657 8.34 44.25 -10.84
N GLY A 658 8.96 44.89 -9.84
CA GLY A 658 8.51 46.18 -9.30
C GLY A 658 7.35 46.10 -8.32
N SER A 659 6.81 44.91 -8.07
CA SER A 659 5.81 44.65 -7.03
C SER A 659 6.46 44.01 -5.81
N PRO A 660 6.18 44.47 -4.58
CA PRO A 660 6.75 43.88 -3.36
C PRO A 660 5.96 42.62 -2.97
N VAL A 661 5.99 41.61 -3.85
CA VAL A 661 5.36 40.32 -3.59
C VAL A 661 6.07 39.65 -2.43
N LYS A 662 5.28 39.10 -1.51
CA LYS A 662 5.79 38.37 -0.35
C LYS A 662 5.73 36.88 -0.64
N PHE A 663 6.72 36.14 -0.19
CA PHE A 663 6.81 34.69 -0.27
C PHE A 663 7.04 34.12 1.12
N ARG A 664 6.43 32.99 1.41
CA ARG A 664 6.74 32.18 2.59
C ARG A 664 6.56 30.71 2.23
N ASN A 665 7.08 29.83 3.08
CA ASN A 665 6.85 28.40 2.95
C ASN A 665 7.10 27.92 1.50
N VAL A 666 8.28 28.22 0.96
CA VAL A 666 8.65 27.80 -0.40
C VAL A 666 9.50 26.55 -0.26
N TRP A 667 9.13 25.46 -0.91
CA TRP A 667 9.87 24.21 -0.85
C TRP A 667 9.79 23.43 -2.17
N ILE A 668 10.77 22.56 -2.35
CA ILE A 668 10.91 21.70 -3.53
C ILE A 668 11.05 20.26 -3.05
N LYS A 669 10.20 19.37 -3.56
CA LYS A 669 10.40 17.93 -3.46
C LYS A 669 10.85 17.42 -4.82
N ARG A 670 12.10 16.94 -4.87
CA ARG A 670 12.69 16.34 -6.08
C ARG A 670 11.96 15.05 -6.46
N LEU A 671 11.82 14.83 -7.76
CA LEU A 671 11.26 13.60 -8.35
C LEU A 671 12.30 12.87 -9.23
N ASP A 672 13.53 13.38 -9.26
CA ASP A 672 14.66 12.92 -10.08
C ASP A 672 15.68 12.04 -9.35
#